data_AF-A0A4Q1F0U1-F1
#
_entry.id   AF-A0A4Q1F0U1-F1
#
_cell.length_a   1.000
_cell.length_b   1.000
_cell.length_c   1.000
_cell.angle_alpha   90.00
_cell.angle_beta   90.00
_cell.angle_gamma   90.00
#
_symmetry.space_group_name_H-M   'P 1'
#
loop_
_entity.id
_entity.type
_entity.pdbx_description
1 polymer ?
#
loop_
_entity_poly.entity_id
_entity_poly.type
_entity_poly.pdbx_seq_one_letter_code
_entity_poly.pdbx_strand_id
1 'polypeptide(L)'
;MGKRHILFILSFFFILQSGSAQKRFPILESAKNSLNYKGNPAKAEDRNSLAFSDKGAWFAFGFLDTSNTQAGFSGPFLMTEQNGVWLSPSFVSLQLTDENKNEIINWKNALVNQNSYNSHLEQQFQNEKVSVQQQLVYLSGHSALQKTSITNKTGKAITLYPSYNASLFLNDLKLSNENKILKIVSSKSKAIGYIQFLNSNPAIEITKEGYKAQTEKLTLKPNETKEIVVSQTYIFPQYSWQKEKETIAKTTFNTLLNNTQKEKENLLAQLIAKKKAIYKDNIYSDLIAKLELTLQNNTRIAAEGLKHGGLFPSYNYEWFHGFWAWDSWKHAAAVANYDTELAKNQMRALFDYQEPNGFIPDCVYRNNLIEENNYRNTKAPLAAWAIWKIYEKTKDAAFLKEFYPKLKLYHNWWYKERDHDQDGLCEFGSTDGTLIAGKWESGMDNAVRFDDSKILKNGEKAFSLDQESVDLNSFLYAEKNYLSKMAQVLKLGKESKDWQDESTALKTKIQTQFWDASTGWFYDTTIDGKSLIKIMGCEGYLPIWAEVATPEQTKLMKENMLNPAIFNTFVPLPTLAANHPKFKPEGGYWRGPIWLDQSYFGINGLEKYGYTNEANQLAHKLIHNADGVLDKGTSIRENYQPLTGKGLEAYNFSWSAAHYLMLLLKN
;
A
#
# COMPACT_ATOMS: atom_id res chain seq x y z
N MET A 1 -57.45 19.17 -65.56
CA MET A 1 -56.00 18.92 -65.76
C MET A 1 -55.30 19.21 -64.43
N GLY A 2 -54.81 18.31 -63.59
CA GLY A 2 -54.39 16.92 -63.70
C GLY A 2 -53.07 16.83 -62.90
N LYS A 3 -53.07 16.21 -61.70
CA LYS A 3 -51.88 15.87 -60.87
C LYS A 3 -52.34 14.87 -59.79
N ARG A 4 -52.30 13.56 -60.08
CA ARG A 4 -51.25 12.55 -59.77
C ARG A 4 -50.95 12.35 -58.29
N HIS A 5 -51.25 11.13 -57.83
CA HIS A 5 -50.96 10.53 -56.54
C HIS A 5 -49.46 10.40 -56.24
N ILE A 6 -49.09 10.53 -54.96
CA ILE A 6 -47.95 9.84 -54.35
C ILE A 6 -48.39 9.36 -52.96
N LEU A 7 -48.64 8.05 -52.84
CA LEU A 7 -48.79 7.35 -51.56
C LEU A 7 -47.37 7.01 -51.06
N PHE A 8 -46.96 7.55 -49.92
CA PHE A 8 -45.72 7.13 -49.25
C PHE A 8 -46.02 5.91 -48.37
N ILE A 9 -45.52 4.75 -48.77
CA ILE A 9 -45.43 3.54 -47.94
C ILE A 9 -44.15 3.66 -47.11
N LEU A 10 -44.29 3.87 -45.81
CA LEU A 10 -43.20 3.84 -44.84
C LEU A 10 -42.94 2.39 -44.40
N SER A 11 -41.93 1.76 -45.00
CA SER A 11 -41.42 0.46 -44.55
C SER A 11 -40.61 0.64 -43.26
N PHE A 12 -41.11 0.14 -42.14
CA PHE A 12 -40.37 0.04 -40.89
C PHE A 12 -39.33 -1.09 -40.98
N PHE A 13 -38.05 -0.73 -41.08
CA PHE A 13 -36.94 -1.65 -40.85
C PHE A 13 -36.73 -1.81 -39.34
N PHE A 14 -37.05 -2.98 -38.78
CA PHE A 14 -36.60 -3.40 -37.45
C PHE A 14 -35.12 -3.76 -37.54
N ILE A 15 -34.24 -2.85 -37.11
CA ILE A 15 -32.84 -3.18 -36.82
C ILE A 15 -32.81 -3.77 -35.40
N LEU A 16 -32.69 -5.09 -35.31
CA LEU A 16 -32.26 -5.80 -34.11
C LEU A 16 -30.81 -5.43 -33.81
N GLN A 17 -30.58 -4.34 -33.08
CA GLN A 17 -29.31 -4.10 -32.41
C GLN A 17 -29.25 -5.01 -31.18
N SER A 18 -28.48 -6.09 -31.28
CA SER A 18 -27.94 -6.81 -30.13
C SER A 18 -26.97 -5.90 -29.38
N GLY A 19 -27.51 -4.98 -28.58
CA GLY A 19 -26.71 -4.18 -27.67
C GLY A 19 -26.08 -5.10 -26.63
N SER A 20 -24.76 -5.31 -26.70
CA SER A 20 -24.03 -5.80 -25.53
C SER A 20 -24.28 -4.79 -24.41
N ALA A 21 -25.01 -5.18 -23.36
CA ALA A 21 -25.26 -4.29 -22.23
C ALA A 21 -23.91 -3.78 -21.72
N GLN A 22 -23.69 -2.46 -21.80
CA GLN A 22 -22.46 -1.84 -21.31
C GLN A 22 -22.34 -2.15 -19.81
N LYS A 23 -21.23 -2.80 -19.42
CA LYS A 23 -20.95 -3.10 -18.01
C LYS A 23 -20.99 -1.81 -17.20
N ARG A 24 -21.73 -1.79 -16.09
CA ARG A 24 -21.99 -0.58 -15.28
C ARG A 24 -20.71 0.06 -14.69
N PHE A 25 -19.70 -0.76 -14.40
CA PHE A 25 -18.40 -0.36 -13.85
C PHE A 25 -17.27 -1.08 -14.64
N PRO A 26 -16.94 -0.60 -15.84
CA PRO A 26 -16.04 -1.31 -16.75
C PRO A 26 -14.59 -1.43 -16.24
N ILE A 27 -14.07 -0.43 -15.52
CA ILE A 27 -12.69 -0.46 -15.01
C ILE A 27 -12.58 -1.49 -13.89
N LEU A 28 -13.50 -1.46 -12.91
CA LEU A 28 -13.55 -2.47 -11.85
C LEU A 28 -13.68 -3.89 -12.42
N GLU A 29 -14.51 -4.07 -13.44
CA GLU A 29 -14.72 -5.37 -14.07
C GLU A 29 -13.53 -5.84 -14.92
N SER A 30 -12.78 -4.92 -15.53
CA SER A 30 -11.50 -5.21 -16.18
C SER A 30 -10.45 -5.63 -15.15
N ALA A 31 -10.33 -4.89 -14.05
CA ALA A 31 -9.31 -5.08 -13.02
C ALA A 31 -9.63 -6.18 -11.99
N LYS A 32 -10.79 -6.85 -12.07
CA LYS A 32 -11.15 -7.89 -11.10
C LYS A 32 -10.09 -8.98 -11.01
N ASN A 33 -9.92 -9.52 -9.80
CA ASN A 33 -8.92 -10.54 -9.46
C ASN A 33 -7.47 -10.08 -9.70
N SER A 34 -7.20 -8.77 -9.62
CA SER A 34 -5.84 -8.23 -9.69
C SER A 34 -4.91 -8.78 -8.60
N LEU A 35 -5.45 -9.12 -7.43
CA LEU A 35 -4.75 -9.81 -6.35
C LEU A 35 -5.49 -11.09 -5.96
N ASN A 36 -4.75 -12.12 -5.53
CA ASN A 36 -5.31 -13.39 -5.10
C ASN A 36 -5.48 -13.41 -3.57
N TYR A 37 -6.74 -13.44 -3.12
CA TYR A 37 -7.09 -13.54 -1.70
C TYR A 37 -7.53 -14.95 -1.28
N LYS A 38 -7.28 -15.97 -2.11
CA LYS A 38 -7.65 -17.35 -1.79
C LYS A 38 -6.64 -17.98 -0.84
N GLY A 39 -7.14 -18.70 0.16
CA GLY A 39 -6.34 -19.28 1.22
C GLY A 39 -7.12 -20.03 2.28
N ASN A 40 -6.50 -21.05 2.86
CA ASN A 40 -7.05 -21.77 4.01
C ASN A 40 -6.13 -21.56 5.21
N PRO A 41 -6.26 -20.44 5.96
CA PRO A 41 -5.56 -20.33 7.22
C PRO A 41 -5.98 -21.50 8.10
N ALA A 42 -5.00 -22.23 8.62
CA ALA A 42 -5.16 -23.37 9.51
C ALA A 42 -4.81 -23.00 10.96
N LYS A 43 -4.10 -21.89 11.16
CA LYS A 43 -3.77 -21.29 12.46
C LYS A 43 -3.73 -19.77 12.37
N ALA A 44 -3.68 -19.11 13.52
CA ALA A 44 -3.74 -17.66 13.66
C ALA A 44 -2.61 -16.93 12.92
N GLU A 45 -1.40 -17.49 12.92
CA GLU A 45 -0.19 -16.83 12.41
C GLU A 45 0.03 -17.04 10.91
N ASP A 46 -0.84 -17.76 10.21
CA ASP A 46 -0.63 -18.06 8.78
C ASP A 46 -0.58 -16.80 7.91
N ARG A 47 0.35 -16.77 6.96
CA ARG A 47 0.63 -15.64 6.04
C ARG A 47 0.71 -16.04 4.56
N ASN A 48 0.31 -17.26 4.24
CA ASN A 48 0.39 -17.79 2.87
C ASN A 48 -0.58 -17.12 1.90
N SER A 49 -1.57 -16.39 2.43
CA SER A 49 -2.66 -15.82 1.65
C SER A 49 -2.90 -14.38 2.03
N LEU A 50 -3.14 -13.56 1.01
CA LEU A 50 -3.49 -12.16 1.18
C LEU A 50 -4.90 -12.01 1.75
N ALA A 51 -5.15 -10.85 2.34
CA ALA A 51 -6.46 -10.46 2.85
C ALA A 51 -6.86 -9.07 2.33
N PHE A 52 -8.12 -8.95 1.91
CA PHE A 52 -8.73 -7.74 1.39
C PHE A 52 -9.16 -6.81 2.54
N SER A 53 -8.64 -5.59 2.51
CA SER A 53 -9.00 -4.49 3.41
C SER A 53 -9.31 -3.22 2.61
N ASP A 54 -10.25 -2.42 3.10
CA ASP A 54 -10.61 -1.12 2.54
C ASP A 54 -10.94 -0.13 3.67
N LYS A 55 -11.10 1.16 3.34
CA LYS A 55 -11.49 2.23 4.26
C LYS A 55 -10.57 2.41 5.47
N GLY A 56 -9.33 1.93 5.37
CA GLY A 56 -8.35 2.01 6.45
C GLY A 56 -8.59 1.01 7.58
N ALA A 57 -9.36 -0.06 7.34
CA ALA A 57 -9.73 -1.00 8.39
C ALA A 57 -8.53 -1.77 8.97
N TRP A 58 -8.55 -1.97 10.28
CA TRP A 58 -7.58 -2.79 11.03
C TRP A 58 -7.94 -4.28 11.03
N PHE A 59 -8.74 -4.71 10.06
CA PHE A 59 -9.07 -6.11 9.82
C PHE A 59 -9.26 -6.35 8.31
N ALA A 60 -9.20 -7.60 7.89
CA ALA A 60 -9.24 -7.99 6.48
C ALA A 60 -9.93 -9.36 6.28
N PHE A 61 -10.33 -9.67 5.05
CA PHE A 61 -11.01 -10.93 4.69
C PHE A 61 -10.41 -11.57 3.44
N GLY A 62 -10.50 -12.89 3.32
CA GLY A 62 -10.10 -13.62 2.12
C GLY A 62 -11.19 -14.51 1.56
N PHE A 63 -10.82 -15.35 0.59
CA PHE A 63 -11.61 -16.48 0.13
C PHE A 63 -11.01 -17.77 0.68
N LEU A 64 -11.85 -18.77 0.95
CA LEU A 64 -11.38 -20.14 1.12
C LEU A 64 -11.12 -20.76 -0.25
N ASP A 65 -10.11 -21.63 -0.35
CA ASP A 65 -9.84 -22.36 -1.60
C ASP A 65 -11.00 -23.32 -1.92
N THR A 66 -11.15 -23.68 -3.20
CA THR A 66 -12.24 -24.55 -3.70
C THR A 66 -12.38 -25.85 -2.90
N SER A 67 -11.27 -26.48 -2.50
CA SER A 67 -11.27 -27.75 -1.75
C SER A 67 -11.77 -27.63 -0.31
N ASN A 68 -11.78 -26.41 0.24
CA ASN A 68 -12.16 -26.10 1.61
C ASN A 68 -13.29 -25.06 1.70
N THR A 69 -13.87 -24.67 0.56
CA THR A 69 -14.86 -23.60 0.52
C THR A 69 -16.08 -23.92 1.37
N GLN A 70 -16.51 -22.90 2.10
CA GLN A 70 -17.75 -22.85 2.89
C GLN A 70 -18.51 -21.59 2.48
N ALA A 71 -19.78 -21.45 2.86
CA ALA A 71 -20.53 -20.21 2.61
C ALA A 71 -20.17 -19.08 3.58
N GLY A 72 -18.93 -18.63 3.49
CA GLY A 72 -18.39 -17.49 4.20
C GLY A 72 -17.10 -17.03 3.56
N PHE A 73 -16.59 -15.90 4.04
CA PHE A 73 -15.26 -15.41 3.68
C PHE A 73 -14.24 -15.91 4.71
N SER A 74 -12.99 -16.06 4.28
CA SER A 74 -11.90 -16.40 5.17
C SER A 74 -11.63 -15.28 6.18
N GLY A 75 -11.36 -15.65 7.43
CA GLY A 75 -11.06 -14.73 8.52
C GLY A 75 -12.26 -14.31 9.38
N PRO A 76 -12.20 -13.12 10.02
CA PRO A 76 -11.30 -12.01 9.70
C PRO A 76 -9.84 -12.22 10.11
N PHE A 77 -8.94 -11.59 9.36
CA PHE A 77 -7.55 -11.32 9.76
C PHE A 77 -7.53 -10.02 10.57
N LEU A 78 -7.21 -10.11 11.86
CA LEU A 78 -7.27 -9.02 12.83
C LEU A 78 -5.89 -8.39 13.01
N MET A 79 -5.67 -7.22 12.42
CA MET A 79 -4.50 -6.38 12.67
C MET A 79 -4.67 -5.52 13.93
N THR A 80 -5.88 -5.50 14.48
CA THR A 80 -6.13 -5.06 15.86
C THR A 80 -5.51 -5.98 16.89
N GLU A 81 -5.14 -7.20 16.55
CA GLU A 81 -4.57 -8.20 17.46
C GLU A 81 -3.10 -8.45 17.10
N GLN A 82 -2.19 -8.20 18.05
CA GLN A 82 -0.75 -8.39 17.83
C GLN A 82 -0.29 -7.71 16.53
N ASN A 83 0.48 -8.43 15.69
CA ASN A 83 0.94 -8.03 14.37
C ASN A 83 0.14 -8.71 13.24
N GLY A 84 -1.19 -8.78 13.42
CA GLY A 84 -2.10 -9.45 12.49
C GLY A 84 -2.26 -10.94 12.81
N VAL A 85 -3.48 -11.40 13.04
CA VAL A 85 -3.76 -12.84 13.22
C VAL A 85 -5.12 -13.21 12.64
N TRP A 86 -5.23 -14.40 12.07
CA TRP A 86 -6.53 -14.95 11.67
C TRP A 86 -7.35 -15.32 12.91
N LEU A 87 -8.58 -14.81 12.99
CA LEU A 87 -9.50 -15.13 14.07
C LEU A 87 -10.03 -16.57 13.95
N SER A 88 -10.32 -16.98 12.72
CA SER A 88 -11.06 -18.19 12.37
C SER A 88 -10.79 -18.56 10.90
N PRO A 89 -10.94 -19.84 10.50
CA PRO A 89 -10.96 -20.19 9.08
C PRO A 89 -12.06 -19.43 8.34
N SER A 90 -13.25 -19.29 8.94
CA SER A 90 -14.35 -18.46 8.43
C SER A 90 -15.33 -18.18 9.56
N PHE A 91 -15.31 -16.95 10.08
CA PHE A 91 -16.04 -16.60 11.30
C PHE A 91 -17.54 -16.36 11.09
N VAL A 92 -17.93 -15.92 9.90
CA VAL A 92 -19.33 -15.78 9.47
C VAL A 92 -19.57 -16.73 8.29
N SER A 93 -19.72 -18.01 8.62
CA SER A 93 -19.91 -19.10 7.68
C SER A 93 -21.34 -19.65 7.81
N LEU A 94 -22.10 -19.58 6.72
CA LEU A 94 -23.49 -20.01 6.65
C LEU A 94 -23.59 -21.53 6.45
N GLN A 95 -24.44 -22.16 7.25
CA GLN A 95 -25.00 -23.47 7.00
C GLN A 95 -26.48 -23.32 6.65
N LEU A 96 -26.94 -24.09 5.66
CA LEU A 96 -28.29 -23.98 5.12
C LEU A 96 -28.94 -25.36 5.06
N THR A 97 -29.86 -25.61 6.00
CA THR A 97 -30.54 -26.91 6.08
C THR A 97 -32.03 -26.82 5.76
N ASP A 98 -32.63 -27.96 5.43
CA ASP A 98 -34.08 -28.13 5.36
C ASP A 98 -34.71 -28.43 6.73
N GLU A 99 -36.01 -28.69 6.72
CA GLU A 99 -36.80 -29.09 7.90
C GLU A 99 -36.36 -30.40 8.56
N ASN A 100 -35.66 -31.26 7.81
CA ASN A 100 -35.10 -32.52 8.28
C ASN A 100 -33.63 -32.38 8.73
N LYS A 101 -33.11 -31.13 8.78
CA LYS A 101 -31.71 -30.81 9.11
C LYS A 101 -30.69 -31.33 8.11
N ASN A 102 -31.09 -31.66 6.88
CA ASN A 102 -30.17 -32.02 5.83
C ASN A 102 -29.60 -30.75 5.18
N GLU A 103 -28.30 -30.72 4.90
CA GLU A 103 -27.70 -29.63 4.12
C GLU A 103 -28.31 -29.59 2.71
N ILE A 104 -28.79 -28.41 2.34
CA ILE A 104 -29.41 -28.18 1.02
C ILE A 104 -28.36 -28.02 -0.08
N ILE A 105 -27.13 -27.67 0.29
CA ILE A 105 -26.06 -27.33 -0.64
C ILE A 105 -24.71 -27.82 -0.11
N ASN A 106 -23.97 -28.52 -0.97
CA ASN A 106 -22.56 -28.83 -0.73
C ASN A 106 -21.72 -27.68 -1.29
N TRP A 107 -21.20 -26.82 -0.42
CA TRP A 107 -20.53 -25.58 -0.82
C TRP A 107 -19.31 -25.78 -1.73
N LYS A 108 -18.57 -26.88 -1.54
CA LYS A 108 -17.38 -27.20 -2.36
C LYS A 108 -17.77 -27.50 -3.80
N ASN A 109 -18.78 -28.34 -3.99
CA ASN A 109 -19.25 -28.76 -5.31
C ASN A 109 -20.12 -27.68 -5.99
N ALA A 110 -20.71 -26.78 -5.20
CA ALA A 110 -21.59 -25.74 -5.69
C ALA A 110 -20.87 -24.44 -6.06
N LEU A 111 -19.58 -24.28 -5.76
CA LEU A 111 -18.86 -23.03 -6.05
C LEU A 111 -18.79 -22.77 -7.56
N VAL A 112 -19.31 -21.62 -7.98
CA VAL A 112 -19.32 -21.16 -9.38
C VAL A 112 -18.15 -20.21 -9.63
N ASN A 113 -17.99 -19.18 -8.80
CA ASN A 113 -16.93 -18.20 -8.93
C ASN A 113 -16.63 -17.51 -7.59
N GLN A 114 -15.43 -16.92 -7.52
CA GLN A 114 -14.99 -16.01 -6.47
C GLN A 114 -14.29 -14.85 -7.18
N ASN A 115 -14.77 -13.62 -6.98
CA ASN A 115 -14.20 -12.43 -7.59
C ASN A 115 -13.86 -11.38 -6.52
N SER A 116 -12.66 -10.84 -6.61
CA SER A 116 -12.27 -9.64 -5.87
C SER A 116 -12.24 -8.42 -6.78
N TYR A 117 -12.65 -7.30 -6.22
CA TYR A 117 -12.64 -5.98 -6.83
C TYR A 117 -11.97 -5.01 -5.86
N ASN A 118 -11.54 -3.83 -6.33
CA ASN A 118 -11.08 -2.77 -5.43
C ASN A 118 -12.16 -2.35 -4.41
N SER A 119 -13.44 -2.56 -4.75
CA SER A 119 -14.59 -2.16 -3.94
C SER A 119 -15.13 -3.23 -2.98
N HIS A 120 -15.01 -4.52 -3.33
CA HIS A 120 -15.69 -5.59 -2.60
C HIS A 120 -15.16 -6.97 -2.96
N LEU A 121 -15.51 -7.97 -2.15
CA LEU A 121 -15.41 -9.38 -2.50
C LEU A 121 -16.78 -9.93 -2.85
N GLU A 122 -16.86 -10.87 -3.78
CA GLU A 122 -18.05 -11.64 -4.06
C GLU A 122 -17.75 -13.10 -4.39
N GLN A 123 -18.70 -13.99 -4.09
CA GLN A 123 -18.66 -15.38 -4.50
C GLN A 123 -20.06 -15.91 -4.75
N GLN A 124 -20.16 -16.86 -5.68
CA GLN A 124 -21.42 -17.45 -6.10
C GLN A 124 -21.38 -18.96 -5.95
N PHE A 125 -22.46 -19.50 -5.39
CA PHE A 125 -22.70 -20.93 -5.26
C PHE A 125 -24.03 -21.29 -5.93
N GLN A 126 -24.12 -22.47 -6.52
CA GLN A 126 -25.34 -22.90 -7.17
C GLN A 126 -25.46 -24.43 -7.22
N ASN A 127 -26.67 -24.92 -6.96
CA ASN A 127 -27.07 -26.28 -7.29
C ASN A 127 -28.45 -26.31 -7.98
N GLU A 128 -29.11 -27.46 -7.98
CA GLU A 128 -30.43 -27.66 -8.56
C GLU A 128 -31.55 -26.99 -7.75
N LYS A 129 -31.37 -26.80 -6.43
CA LYS A 129 -32.39 -26.24 -5.53
C LYS A 129 -32.26 -24.74 -5.32
N VAL A 130 -31.02 -24.24 -5.15
CA VAL A 130 -30.75 -22.85 -4.76
C VAL A 130 -29.59 -22.24 -5.55
N SER A 131 -29.65 -20.91 -5.68
CA SER A 131 -28.50 -20.06 -6.01
C SER A 131 -28.19 -19.20 -4.80
N VAL A 132 -26.91 -19.07 -4.44
CA VAL A 132 -26.46 -18.26 -3.30
C VAL A 132 -25.37 -17.30 -3.78
N GLN A 133 -25.58 -16.00 -3.60
CA GLN A 133 -24.57 -14.97 -3.84
C GLN A 133 -24.15 -14.37 -2.50
N GLN A 134 -22.84 -14.35 -2.23
CA GLN A 134 -22.27 -13.67 -1.08
C GLN A 134 -21.44 -12.49 -1.53
N GLN A 135 -21.59 -11.36 -0.85
CA GLN A 135 -20.86 -10.12 -1.14
C GLN A 135 -20.39 -9.49 0.17
N LEU A 136 -19.16 -8.99 0.21
CA LEU A 136 -18.56 -8.32 1.36
C LEU A 136 -18.04 -6.93 0.97
N VAL A 137 -18.48 -5.90 1.67
CA VAL A 137 -18.09 -4.49 1.42
C VAL A 137 -17.85 -3.76 2.75
N TYR A 138 -16.84 -2.89 2.78
CA TYR A 138 -16.55 -2.08 3.96
C TYR A 138 -17.49 -0.87 4.04
N LEU A 139 -18.06 -0.66 5.22
CA LEU A 139 -18.85 0.53 5.54
C LEU A 139 -17.94 1.67 6.03
N SER A 140 -16.94 1.32 6.83
CA SER A 140 -16.01 2.25 7.48
C SER A 140 -14.69 1.54 7.79
N GLY A 141 -13.71 2.26 8.35
CA GLY A 141 -12.50 1.64 8.91
C GLY A 141 -12.76 0.80 10.18
N HIS A 142 -14.01 0.67 10.62
CA HIS A 142 -14.42 -0.13 11.77
C HIS A 142 -15.29 -1.32 11.39
N SER A 143 -16.04 -1.25 10.28
CA SER A 143 -17.12 -2.19 9.98
C SER A 143 -17.14 -2.65 8.53
N ALA A 144 -17.33 -3.96 8.33
CA ALA A 144 -17.66 -4.55 7.05
C ALA A 144 -19.04 -5.23 7.10
N LEU A 145 -19.77 -5.19 5.98
CA LEU A 145 -21.04 -5.88 5.84
C LEU A 145 -20.87 -7.08 4.89
N GLN A 146 -21.39 -8.24 5.29
CA GLN A 146 -21.52 -9.43 4.48
C GLN A 146 -22.99 -9.68 4.18
N LYS A 147 -23.37 -9.62 2.90
CA LYS A 147 -24.72 -10.00 2.43
C LYS A 147 -24.68 -11.38 1.81
N THR A 148 -25.68 -12.21 2.15
CA THR A 148 -25.96 -13.47 1.48
C THR A 148 -27.36 -13.42 0.87
N SER A 149 -27.46 -13.48 -0.45
CA SER A 149 -28.72 -13.54 -1.20
C SER A 149 -28.98 -14.97 -1.64
N ILE A 150 -30.12 -15.54 -1.23
CA ILE A 150 -30.49 -16.94 -1.49
C ILE A 150 -31.73 -16.95 -2.39
N THR A 151 -31.61 -17.53 -3.57
CA THR A 151 -32.69 -17.65 -4.57
C THR A 151 -33.17 -19.09 -4.67
N ASN A 152 -34.49 -19.31 -4.56
CA ASN A 152 -35.10 -20.61 -4.82
C ASN A 152 -35.19 -20.88 -6.33
N LYS A 153 -34.52 -21.93 -6.80
CA LYS A 153 -34.53 -22.34 -8.22
C LYS A 153 -35.57 -23.41 -8.55
N THR A 154 -36.28 -23.93 -7.55
CA THR A 154 -37.26 -25.00 -7.74
C THR A 154 -38.62 -24.43 -8.14
N GLY A 155 -39.47 -25.28 -8.73
CA GLY A 155 -40.86 -24.95 -9.04
C GLY A 155 -41.82 -24.95 -7.83
N LYS A 156 -41.32 -25.17 -6.61
CA LYS A 156 -42.13 -25.23 -5.38
C LYS A 156 -41.56 -24.30 -4.31
N ALA A 157 -42.36 -23.96 -3.31
CA ALA A 157 -41.83 -23.24 -2.15
C ALA A 157 -40.85 -24.13 -1.36
N ILE A 158 -39.76 -23.55 -0.89
CA ILE A 158 -38.79 -24.22 0.00
C ILE A 158 -38.71 -23.49 1.33
N THR A 159 -38.54 -24.23 2.41
CA THR A 159 -38.26 -23.67 3.74
C THR A 159 -36.84 -24.05 4.16
N LEU A 160 -36.07 -23.05 4.56
CA LEU A 160 -34.66 -23.15 4.88
C LEU A 160 -34.42 -22.67 6.32
N TYR A 161 -33.42 -23.24 6.98
CA TYR A 161 -33.03 -22.91 8.34
C TYR A 161 -31.56 -22.45 8.33
N PRO A 162 -31.30 -21.13 8.19
CA PRO A 162 -29.96 -20.60 8.15
C PRO A 162 -29.33 -20.64 9.55
N SER A 163 -28.13 -21.20 9.66
CA SER A 163 -27.35 -21.24 10.89
C SER A 163 -25.89 -20.90 10.64
N TYR A 164 -25.18 -20.56 11.70
CA TYR A 164 -23.78 -20.16 11.66
C TYR A 164 -23.04 -20.88 12.77
N ASN A 165 -21.87 -21.41 12.45
CA ASN A 165 -20.99 -22.07 13.42
C ASN A 165 -19.56 -21.68 13.08
N ALA A 166 -18.82 -21.19 14.07
CA ALA A 166 -17.43 -20.81 13.89
C ALA A 166 -16.59 -21.29 15.07
N SER A 167 -15.37 -21.73 14.74
CA SER A 167 -14.30 -21.98 15.69
C SER A 167 -13.29 -20.84 15.69
N LEU A 168 -12.61 -20.65 16.82
CA LEU A 168 -11.53 -19.69 16.98
C LEU A 168 -10.16 -20.37 16.86
N PHE A 169 -9.18 -19.66 16.32
CA PHE A 169 -7.77 -20.03 16.46
C PHE A 169 -7.14 -19.53 17.76
N LEU A 170 -7.70 -18.46 18.32
CA LEU A 170 -7.16 -17.74 19.46
C LEU A 170 -7.85 -18.18 20.76
N ASN A 171 -7.06 -18.55 21.76
CA ASN A 171 -7.54 -19.03 23.07
C ASN A 171 -7.81 -17.91 24.08
N ASP A 172 -7.32 -16.70 23.82
CA ASP A 172 -7.34 -15.54 24.70
C ASP A 172 -8.49 -14.56 24.41
N LEU A 173 -9.38 -14.93 23.48
CA LEU A 173 -10.59 -14.18 23.18
C LEU A 173 -11.76 -14.62 24.05
N LYS A 174 -12.49 -13.63 24.56
CA LYS A 174 -13.73 -13.83 25.30
C LYS A 174 -14.91 -13.46 24.42
N LEU A 175 -15.75 -14.45 24.14
CA LEU A 175 -17.02 -14.26 23.46
C LEU A 175 -18.16 -14.10 24.45
N SER A 176 -19.11 -13.22 24.15
CA SER A 176 -20.33 -13.04 24.93
C SER A 176 -21.50 -12.63 24.03
N ASN A 177 -22.72 -12.97 24.44
CA ASN A 177 -23.94 -12.52 23.78
C ASN A 177 -24.55 -11.36 24.58
N GLU A 178 -24.50 -10.15 24.03
CA GLU A 178 -25.09 -8.95 24.62
C GLU A 178 -26.25 -8.47 23.75
N ASN A 179 -27.49 -8.71 24.17
CA ASN A 179 -28.70 -8.30 23.44
C ASN A 179 -28.72 -8.78 21.97
N LYS A 180 -28.37 -10.06 21.73
CA LYS A 180 -28.34 -10.71 20.40
C LYS A 180 -27.22 -10.17 19.49
N ILE A 181 -26.23 -9.51 20.08
CA ILE A 181 -24.98 -9.11 19.43
C ILE A 181 -23.88 -9.97 20.01
N LEU A 182 -23.13 -10.65 19.15
CA LEU A 182 -21.93 -11.36 19.57
C LEU A 182 -20.82 -10.34 19.79
N LYS A 183 -20.32 -10.26 21.02
CA LYS A 183 -19.22 -9.38 21.40
C LYS A 183 -17.94 -10.20 21.63
N ILE A 184 -16.84 -9.67 21.13
CA ILE A 184 -15.52 -10.29 21.15
C ILE A 184 -14.58 -9.33 21.87
N VAL A 185 -13.93 -9.81 22.93
CA VAL A 185 -12.96 -9.03 23.71
C VAL A 185 -11.65 -9.80 23.77
N SER A 186 -10.55 -9.13 23.43
CA SER A 186 -9.20 -9.65 23.56
C SER A 186 -8.51 -9.09 24.80
N SER A 187 -7.61 -9.87 25.40
CA SER A 187 -6.67 -9.36 26.40
C SER A 187 -5.45 -8.65 25.80
N LYS A 188 -5.21 -8.82 24.49
CA LYS A 188 -4.07 -8.29 23.75
C LYS A 188 -4.40 -7.09 22.85
N SER A 189 -5.68 -6.69 22.82
CA SER A 189 -6.14 -5.52 22.09
C SER A 189 -7.16 -4.72 22.87
N LYS A 190 -7.17 -3.40 22.63
CA LYS A 190 -8.23 -2.52 23.08
C LYS A 190 -9.42 -2.48 22.14
N ALA A 191 -9.29 -2.98 20.91
CA ALA A 191 -10.40 -3.05 19.98
C ALA A 191 -11.44 -4.06 20.48
N ILE A 192 -12.72 -3.72 20.34
CA ILE A 192 -13.83 -4.61 20.67
C ILE A 192 -14.49 -5.06 19.38
N GLY A 193 -14.70 -6.36 19.25
CA GLY A 193 -15.41 -6.96 18.13
C GLY A 193 -16.92 -7.04 18.38
N TYR A 194 -17.74 -6.75 17.37
CA TYR A 194 -19.19 -6.90 17.39
C TYR A 194 -19.69 -7.54 16.09
N ILE A 195 -20.43 -8.65 16.20
CA ILE A 195 -21.15 -9.26 15.08
C ILE A 195 -22.65 -9.08 15.28
N GLN A 196 -23.32 -8.48 14.28
CA GLN A 196 -24.75 -8.25 14.30
C GLN A 196 -25.40 -8.84 13.05
N PHE A 197 -26.45 -9.63 13.24
CA PHE A 197 -27.31 -10.08 12.15
C PHE A 197 -28.41 -9.03 11.96
N LEU A 198 -28.39 -8.32 10.84
CA LEU A 198 -29.26 -7.17 10.61
C LEU A 198 -30.66 -7.62 10.17
N ASN A 199 -31.69 -6.93 10.67
CA ASN A 199 -33.10 -7.24 10.41
C ASN A 199 -33.49 -8.69 10.76
N SER A 200 -32.78 -9.30 11.70
CA SER A 200 -33.04 -10.64 12.20
C SER A 200 -32.94 -10.68 13.73
N ASN A 201 -33.44 -11.76 14.31
CA ASN A 201 -33.46 -12.01 15.74
C ASN A 201 -32.75 -13.34 16.03
N PRO A 202 -31.41 -13.37 15.97
CA PRO A 202 -30.65 -14.60 16.08
C PRO A 202 -30.67 -15.14 17.51
N ALA A 203 -30.78 -16.46 17.65
CA ALA A 203 -30.40 -17.16 18.87
C ALA A 203 -28.89 -17.42 18.83
N ILE A 204 -28.12 -16.77 19.70
CA ILE A 204 -26.65 -16.90 19.77
C ILE A 204 -26.25 -17.67 21.02
N GLU A 205 -25.52 -18.76 20.83
CA GLU A 205 -24.94 -19.62 21.86
C GLU A 205 -23.41 -19.54 21.79
N ILE A 206 -22.76 -19.27 22.92
CA ILE A 206 -21.30 -19.34 23.03
C ILE A 206 -20.90 -20.77 23.33
N THR A 207 -20.02 -21.35 22.51
CA THR A 207 -19.51 -22.71 22.69
C THR A 207 -18.10 -22.67 23.26
N LYS A 208 -17.55 -23.84 23.56
CA LYS A 208 -16.16 -23.96 24.01
C LYS A 208 -15.17 -23.56 22.90
N GLU A 209 -15.48 -23.90 21.64
CA GLU A 209 -14.59 -23.63 20.49
C GLU A 209 -14.88 -22.29 19.80
N GLY A 210 -16.01 -21.63 20.08
CA GLY A 210 -16.41 -20.38 19.42
C GLY A 210 -17.88 -20.04 19.66
N TYR A 211 -18.70 -20.00 18.61
CA TYR A 211 -20.13 -19.70 18.75
C TYR A 211 -21.01 -20.43 17.73
N LYS A 212 -22.29 -20.54 18.06
CA LYS A 212 -23.36 -20.90 17.15
C LYS A 212 -24.40 -19.80 17.10
N ALA A 213 -24.96 -19.53 15.93
CA ALA A 213 -26.10 -18.65 15.78
C ALA A 213 -27.15 -19.27 14.84
N GLN A 214 -28.42 -19.11 15.19
CA GLN A 214 -29.56 -19.53 14.37
C GLN A 214 -30.41 -18.31 14.06
N THR A 215 -30.62 -18.00 12.78
CA THR A 215 -31.58 -16.96 12.36
C THR A 215 -32.96 -17.59 12.11
N GLU A 216 -33.94 -16.74 11.84
CA GLU A 216 -35.30 -17.18 11.50
C GLU A 216 -35.29 -18.06 10.25
N LYS A 217 -36.26 -18.99 10.20
CA LYS A 217 -36.51 -19.79 9.01
C LYS A 217 -36.90 -18.89 7.84
N LEU A 218 -36.43 -19.24 6.64
CA LEU A 218 -36.76 -18.55 5.41
C LEU A 218 -37.66 -19.44 4.57
N THR A 219 -38.86 -18.96 4.23
CA THR A 219 -39.71 -19.61 3.23
C THR A 219 -39.63 -18.80 1.94
N LEU A 220 -39.21 -19.45 0.85
CA LEU A 220 -38.99 -18.84 -0.46
C LEU A 220 -39.93 -19.48 -1.48
N LYS A 221 -40.76 -18.67 -2.13
CA LYS A 221 -41.54 -19.07 -3.31
C LYS A 221 -40.61 -19.37 -4.50
N PRO A 222 -41.10 -20.04 -5.55
CA PRO A 222 -40.33 -20.22 -6.78
C PRO A 222 -39.75 -18.91 -7.29
N ASN A 223 -38.45 -18.87 -7.60
CA ASN A 223 -37.68 -17.71 -8.05
C ASN A 223 -37.59 -16.53 -7.05
N GLU A 224 -38.12 -16.68 -5.83
CA GLU A 224 -37.96 -15.66 -4.79
C GLU A 224 -36.52 -15.64 -4.26
N THR A 225 -36.04 -14.44 -3.96
CA THR A 225 -34.76 -14.22 -3.28
C THR A 225 -34.99 -13.64 -1.90
N LYS A 226 -34.34 -14.20 -0.88
CA LYS A 226 -34.25 -13.64 0.47
C LYS A 226 -32.80 -13.28 0.78
N GLU A 227 -32.61 -12.26 1.60
CA GLU A 227 -31.27 -11.76 1.95
C GLU A 227 -31.04 -11.83 3.45
N ILE A 228 -29.82 -12.19 3.84
CA ILE A 228 -29.31 -12.07 5.21
C ILE A 228 -28.10 -11.13 5.16
N VAL A 229 -28.05 -10.14 6.04
CA VAL A 229 -26.92 -9.21 6.14
C VAL A 229 -26.32 -9.30 7.54
N VAL A 230 -25.00 -9.47 7.62
CA VAL A 230 -24.25 -9.54 8.88
C VAL A 230 -23.21 -8.43 8.88
N SER A 231 -23.19 -7.59 9.92
CA SER A 231 -22.12 -6.62 10.14
C SER A 231 -21.02 -7.24 11.01
N GLN A 232 -19.77 -7.05 10.64
CA GLN A 232 -18.59 -7.41 11.43
C GLN A 232 -17.83 -6.12 11.75
N THR A 233 -17.76 -5.75 13.02
CA THR A 233 -17.13 -4.51 13.49
C THR A 233 -15.99 -4.82 14.43
N TYR A 234 -14.84 -4.14 14.28
CA TYR A 234 -13.72 -4.16 15.22
C TYR A 234 -13.31 -2.71 15.48
N ILE A 235 -13.67 -2.19 16.66
CA ILE A 235 -13.62 -0.75 16.94
C ILE A 235 -12.77 -0.43 18.16
N PHE A 236 -11.84 0.51 18.01
CA PHE A 236 -11.00 1.01 19.10
C PHE A 236 -11.77 1.97 20.03
N PRO A 237 -11.39 2.10 21.32
CA PRO A 237 -12.12 2.91 22.30
C PRO A 237 -12.18 4.41 21.99
N GLN A 238 -11.25 4.90 21.15
CA GLN A 238 -11.24 6.29 20.67
C GLN A 238 -12.38 6.61 19.69
N TYR A 239 -13.09 5.58 19.20
CA TYR A 239 -14.24 5.70 18.32
C TYR A 239 -15.52 5.27 19.03
N SER A 240 -16.64 5.95 18.71
CA SER A 240 -17.92 5.67 19.36
C SER A 240 -18.62 4.46 18.74
N TRP A 241 -18.70 3.36 19.51
CA TRP A 241 -19.51 2.20 19.13
C TRP A 241 -20.98 2.56 18.88
N GLN A 242 -21.57 3.44 19.70
CA GLN A 242 -22.98 3.81 19.51
C GLN A 242 -23.21 4.52 18.17
N LYS A 243 -22.32 5.45 17.80
CA LYS A 243 -22.37 6.13 16.51
C LYS A 243 -22.20 5.15 15.35
N GLU A 244 -21.25 4.23 15.47
CA GLU A 244 -21.02 3.20 14.44
C GLU A 244 -22.22 2.28 14.28
N LYS A 245 -22.81 1.83 15.41
CA LYS A 245 -24.02 1.01 15.43
C LYS A 245 -25.22 1.72 14.79
N GLU A 246 -25.41 3.01 15.05
CA GLU A 246 -26.44 3.83 14.39
C GLU A 246 -26.22 3.93 12.88
N THR A 247 -24.96 4.11 12.44
CA THR A 247 -24.60 4.11 11.02
C THR A 247 -24.94 2.78 10.36
N ILE A 248 -24.56 1.66 11.00
CA ILE A 248 -24.89 0.30 10.51
C ILE A 248 -26.41 0.14 10.37
N ALA A 249 -27.20 0.54 11.38
CA ALA A 249 -28.65 0.40 11.36
C ALA A 249 -29.34 1.22 10.25
N LYS A 250 -28.76 2.36 9.85
CA LYS A 250 -29.26 3.22 8.76
C LYS A 250 -28.77 2.79 7.37
N THR A 251 -27.86 1.83 7.29
CA THR A 251 -27.21 1.44 6.04
C THR A 251 -28.00 0.39 5.28
N THR A 252 -28.28 0.66 4.00
CA THR A 252 -28.77 -0.35 3.04
C THR A 252 -27.60 -0.93 2.25
N PHE A 253 -27.40 -2.25 2.31
CA PHE A 253 -26.25 -2.92 1.68
C PHE A 253 -26.08 -2.58 0.19
N ASN A 254 -27.14 -2.69 -0.61
CA ASN A 254 -27.06 -2.45 -2.06
C ASN A 254 -26.68 -0.99 -2.39
N THR A 255 -27.12 -0.04 -1.57
CA THR A 255 -26.74 1.37 -1.69
C THR A 255 -25.27 1.56 -1.33
N LEU A 256 -24.80 0.96 -0.23
CA LEU A 256 -23.39 1.00 0.18
C LEU A 256 -22.48 0.42 -0.91
N LEU A 257 -22.80 -0.78 -1.41
CA LEU A 257 -22.02 -1.44 -2.45
C LEU A 257 -21.97 -0.60 -3.72
N ASN A 258 -23.11 -0.12 -4.20
CA ASN A 258 -23.18 0.71 -5.40
C ASN A 258 -22.38 2.02 -5.25
N ASN A 259 -22.46 2.66 -4.09
CA ASN A 259 -21.70 3.88 -3.81
C ASN A 259 -20.19 3.60 -3.78
N THR A 260 -19.78 2.51 -3.15
CA THR A 260 -18.36 2.09 -3.08
C THR A 260 -17.83 1.73 -4.48
N GLN A 261 -18.61 1.01 -5.29
CA GLN A 261 -18.24 0.72 -6.68
C GLN A 261 -18.08 2.01 -7.49
N LYS A 262 -19.02 2.96 -7.36
CA LYS A 262 -18.93 4.25 -8.05
C LYS A 262 -17.73 5.08 -7.59
N GLU A 263 -17.44 5.10 -6.29
CA GLU A 263 -16.27 5.77 -5.71
C GLU A 263 -14.97 5.21 -6.31
N LYS A 264 -14.79 3.89 -6.28
CA LYS A 264 -13.58 3.23 -6.79
C LYS A 264 -13.46 3.36 -8.31
N GLU A 265 -14.54 3.20 -9.06
CA GLU A 265 -14.55 3.40 -10.51
C GLU A 265 -14.10 4.84 -10.86
N ASN A 266 -14.62 5.85 -10.17
CA ASN A 266 -14.24 7.24 -10.38
C ASN A 266 -12.77 7.50 -10.02
N LEU A 267 -12.31 6.98 -8.90
CA LEU A 267 -10.91 7.10 -8.45
C LEU A 267 -9.97 6.50 -9.51
N LEU A 268 -10.25 5.27 -9.96
CA LEU A 268 -9.43 4.58 -10.96
C LEU A 268 -9.47 5.32 -12.31
N ALA A 269 -10.64 5.82 -12.73
CA ALA A 269 -10.76 6.63 -13.93
C ALA A 269 -9.90 7.91 -13.86
N GLN A 270 -9.85 8.58 -12.71
CA GLN A 270 -8.99 9.76 -12.50
C GLN A 270 -7.51 9.43 -12.58
N LEU A 271 -7.08 8.30 -12.01
CA LEU A 271 -5.69 7.84 -12.12
C LEU A 271 -5.33 7.45 -13.56
N ILE A 272 -6.20 6.68 -14.23
CA ILE A 272 -5.99 6.24 -15.62
C ILE A 272 -5.92 7.46 -16.57
N ALA A 273 -6.71 8.50 -16.33
CA ALA A 273 -6.65 9.75 -17.10
C ALA A 273 -5.29 10.47 -16.99
N LYS A 274 -4.57 10.27 -15.88
CA LYS A 274 -3.23 10.83 -15.65
C LYS A 274 -2.10 9.96 -16.21
N LYS A 275 -2.39 8.77 -16.75
CA LYS A 275 -1.41 7.84 -17.32
C LYS A 275 -0.59 8.51 -18.45
N LYS A 276 0.72 8.26 -18.49
CA LYS A 276 1.62 8.75 -19.57
C LYS A 276 1.16 8.19 -20.92
N ALA A 277 1.30 8.98 -21.98
CA ALA A 277 0.77 8.65 -23.31
C ALA A 277 1.41 7.41 -23.98
N ILE A 278 2.58 7.00 -23.49
CA ILE A 278 3.30 5.79 -23.95
C ILE A 278 2.62 4.49 -23.50
N TYR A 279 1.83 4.53 -22.41
CA TYR A 279 1.19 3.35 -21.82
C TYR A 279 -0.24 3.19 -22.34
N LYS A 280 -0.41 2.90 -23.63
CA LYS A 280 -1.72 2.91 -24.30
C LYS A 280 -2.61 1.72 -23.96
N ASP A 281 -2.02 0.55 -23.75
CA ASP A 281 -2.76 -0.70 -23.56
C ASP A 281 -3.56 -0.73 -22.25
N ASN A 282 -4.65 -1.49 -22.26
CA ASN A 282 -5.52 -1.66 -21.08
C ASN A 282 -4.80 -2.36 -19.92
N ILE A 283 -3.76 -3.15 -20.20
CA ILE A 283 -2.97 -3.82 -19.16
C ILE A 283 -2.34 -2.83 -18.17
N TYR A 284 -1.99 -1.62 -18.62
CA TYR A 284 -1.48 -0.58 -17.73
C TYR A 284 -2.58 0.07 -16.89
N SER A 285 -3.81 0.10 -17.39
CA SER A 285 -4.97 0.56 -16.61
C SER A 285 -5.33 -0.47 -15.52
N ASP A 286 -5.27 -1.76 -15.85
CA ASP A 286 -5.42 -2.85 -14.88
C ASP A 286 -4.28 -2.84 -13.85
N LEU A 287 -3.04 -2.57 -14.29
CA LEU A 287 -1.91 -2.39 -13.39
C LEU A 287 -2.14 -1.22 -12.43
N ILE A 288 -2.60 -0.05 -12.89
CA ILE A 288 -2.96 1.07 -12.00
C ILE A 288 -3.96 0.64 -10.93
N ALA A 289 -4.99 -0.11 -11.31
CA ALA A 289 -5.98 -0.62 -10.36
C ALA A 289 -5.39 -1.61 -9.34
N LYS A 290 -4.46 -2.47 -9.77
CA LYS A 290 -3.73 -3.38 -8.88
C LYS A 290 -2.80 -2.65 -7.90
N LEU A 291 -2.11 -1.62 -8.38
CA LEU A 291 -1.21 -0.80 -7.56
C LEU A 291 -2.01 -0.03 -6.50
N GLU A 292 -3.14 0.58 -6.90
CA GLU A 292 -4.06 1.23 -5.96
C GLU A 292 -4.62 0.24 -4.94
N LEU A 293 -5.01 -0.97 -5.38
CA LEU A 293 -5.49 -2.01 -4.47
C LEU A 293 -4.44 -2.46 -3.44
N THR A 294 -3.17 -2.56 -3.88
CA THR A 294 -2.05 -2.88 -2.99
C THR A 294 -1.91 -1.81 -1.90
N LEU A 295 -1.92 -0.53 -2.28
CA LEU A 295 -1.86 0.61 -1.36
C LEU A 295 -3.09 0.63 -0.43
N GLN A 296 -4.28 0.45 -0.98
CA GLN A 296 -5.55 0.39 -0.25
C GLN A 296 -5.51 -0.65 0.87
N ASN A 297 -5.06 -1.88 0.57
CA ASN A 297 -5.04 -2.93 1.57
C ASN A 297 -4.03 -2.67 2.70
N ASN A 298 -3.05 -1.80 2.49
CA ASN A 298 -2.06 -1.40 3.50
C ASN A 298 -2.43 -0.11 4.25
N THR A 299 -3.47 0.61 3.82
CA THR A 299 -3.97 1.83 4.49
C THR A 299 -4.66 1.50 5.81
N ARG A 300 -4.38 2.27 6.87
CA ARG A 300 -4.99 2.19 8.18
C ARG A 300 -5.44 3.56 8.66
N ILE A 301 -6.62 3.61 9.30
CA ILE A 301 -7.04 4.79 10.07
C ILE A 301 -6.20 4.93 11.34
N ALA A 302 -6.25 6.11 11.96
CA ALA A 302 -5.64 6.34 13.27
C ALA A 302 -6.07 5.29 14.31
N ALA A 303 -5.16 4.84 15.15
CA ALA A 303 -5.40 3.89 16.23
C ALA A 303 -4.34 4.05 17.31
N GLU A 304 -4.77 4.28 18.55
CA GLU A 304 -3.89 4.32 19.72
C GLU A 304 -2.69 5.26 19.55
N GLY A 305 -1.45 4.73 19.47
CA GLY A 305 -0.24 5.51 19.24
C GLY A 305 -0.19 6.19 17.87
N LEU A 306 -0.83 5.63 16.85
CA LEU A 306 -0.90 6.26 15.53
C LEU A 306 -2.05 7.27 15.52
N LYS A 307 -1.76 8.54 15.79
CA LYS A 307 -2.78 9.61 15.92
C LYS A 307 -3.37 10.05 14.58
N HIS A 308 -2.70 9.74 13.48
CA HIS A 308 -3.16 9.96 12.11
C HIS A 308 -3.14 8.66 11.31
N GLY A 309 -3.99 8.58 10.27
CA GLY A 309 -4.00 7.44 9.36
C GLY A 309 -2.83 7.45 8.38
N GLY A 310 -2.52 6.28 7.84
CA GLY A 310 -1.39 6.09 6.94
C GLY A 310 -1.30 4.66 6.40
N LEU A 311 -0.21 4.33 5.72
CA LEU A 311 0.04 3.07 5.04
C LEU A 311 1.21 2.33 5.70
N PHE A 312 1.06 1.02 5.81
CA PHE A 312 2.16 0.10 6.13
C PHE A 312 3.02 -0.18 4.89
N PRO A 313 4.29 -0.61 5.06
CA PRO A 313 5.05 -1.24 3.98
C PRO A 313 4.32 -2.47 3.43
N SER A 314 3.85 -3.38 4.30
CA SER A 314 2.93 -4.46 3.95
C SER A 314 2.28 -5.07 5.18
N TYR A 315 0.96 -5.25 5.19
CA TYR A 315 0.31 -5.98 6.30
C TYR A 315 0.65 -7.48 6.33
N ASN A 316 1.15 -8.05 5.23
CA ASN A 316 1.38 -9.49 5.12
C ASN A 316 2.64 -9.94 5.89
N TYR A 317 3.59 -9.02 6.10
CA TYR A 317 4.78 -9.29 6.91
C TYR A 317 4.57 -8.79 8.33
N GLU A 318 4.89 -9.61 9.33
CA GLU A 318 4.55 -9.33 10.73
C GLU A 318 5.26 -8.08 11.28
N TRP A 319 6.47 -7.77 10.83
CA TRP A 319 7.27 -6.63 11.34
C TRP A 319 7.01 -5.30 10.62
N PHE A 320 5.99 -5.23 9.77
CA PHE A 320 5.63 -4.03 8.99
C PHE A 320 4.33 -3.35 9.49
N HIS A 321 3.84 -3.69 10.67
CA HIS A 321 2.59 -3.13 11.24
C HIS A 321 2.82 -1.77 11.94
N GLY A 322 3.69 -0.95 11.38
CA GLY A 322 4.05 0.39 11.83
C GLY A 322 4.28 1.33 10.66
N PHE A 323 4.40 2.63 10.94
CA PHE A 323 4.73 3.63 9.94
C PHE A 323 6.22 3.94 10.00
N TRP A 324 6.93 3.53 8.95
CA TRP A 324 8.36 3.76 8.77
C TRP A 324 8.59 5.10 8.06
N ALA A 325 9.63 5.83 8.46
CA ALA A 325 9.90 7.19 8.01
C ALA A 325 9.95 7.31 6.48
N TRP A 326 10.93 6.65 5.85
CA TRP A 326 11.10 6.72 4.40
C TRP A 326 9.93 6.16 3.59
N ASP A 327 9.32 5.06 4.04
CA ASP A 327 8.13 4.48 3.44
C ASP A 327 7.01 5.49 3.41
N SER A 328 6.75 6.14 4.55
CA SER A 328 5.72 7.15 4.69
C SER A 328 5.89 8.31 3.71
N TRP A 329 7.12 8.79 3.52
CA TRP A 329 7.41 9.86 2.56
C TRP A 329 7.09 9.42 1.12
N LYS A 330 7.54 8.20 0.75
CA LYS A 330 7.32 7.58 -0.57
C LYS A 330 5.84 7.30 -0.84
N HIS A 331 5.13 6.76 0.15
CA HIS A 331 3.70 6.47 0.07
C HIS A 331 2.90 7.76 -0.09
N ALA A 332 3.17 8.78 0.74
CA ALA A 332 2.46 10.06 0.69
C ALA A 332 2.59 10.75 -0.68
N ALA A 333 3.79 10.73 -1.28
CA ALA A 333 4.02 11.30 -2.61
C ALA A 333 3.17 10.61 -3.70
N ALA A 334 3.01 9.29 -3.64
CA ALA A 334 2.18 8.55 -4.59
C ALA A 334 0.69 8.75 -4.32
N VAL A 335 0.27 8.60 -3.06
CA VAL A 335 -1.14 8.70 -2.61
C VAL A 335 -1.73 10.08 -2.88
N ALA A 336 -0.93 11.14 -2.86
CA ALA A 336 -1.35 12.50 -3.24
C ALA A 336 -1.99 12.59 -4.64
N ASN A 337 -1.79 11.60 -5.51
CA ASN A 337 -2.42 11.55 -6.83
C ASN A 337 -3.91 11.17 -6.81
N TYR A 338 -4.44 10.65 -5.69
CA TYR A 338 -5.85 10.26 -5.59
C TYR A 338 -6.51 10.52 -4.21
N ASP A 339 -5.74 10.57 -3.12
CA ASP A 339 -6.25 10.87 -1.78
C ASP A 339 -5.29 11.82 -1.03
N THR A 340 -5.48 13.12 -1.23
CA THR A 340 -4.58 14.12 -0.66
C THR A 340 -4.68 14.23 0.85
N GLU A 341 -5.83 13.91 1.45
CA GLU A 341 -5.99 13.99 2.91
C GLU A 341 -5.33 12.79 3.60
N LEU A 342 -5.40 11.59 3.03
CA LEU A 342 -4.60 10.46 3.49
C LEU A 342 -3.10 10.76 3.38
N ALA A 343 -2.65 11.36 2.27
CA ALA A 343 -1.25 11.75 2.10
C ALA A 343 -0.80 12.79 3.16
N LYS A 344 -1.61 13.81 3.46
CA LYS A 344 -1.33 14.75 4.56
C LYS A 344 -1.26 14.06 5.92
N ASN A 345 -2.19 13.14 6.19
CA ASN A 345 -2.24 12.40 7.44
C ASN A 345 -1.04 11.46 7.61
N GLN A 346 -0.56 10.82 6.55
CA GLN A 346 0.67 10.04 6.57
C GLN A 346 1.85 10.89 7.07
N MET A 347 1.97 12.13 6.56
CA MET A 347 3.03 13.03 7.00
C MET A 347 2.85 13.36 8.49
N ARG A 348 1.63 13.74 8.91
CA ARG A 348 1.36 14.07 10.33
C ARG A 348 1.69 12.90 11.27
N ALA A 349 1.41 11.67 10.87
CA ALA A 349 1.57 10.49 11.72
C ALA A 349 3.00 10.32 12.28
N LEU A 350 4.02 10.66 11.50
CA LEU A 350 5.42 10.64 11.95
C LEU A 350 5.84 11.94 12.62
N PHE A 351 5.38 13.09 12.11
CA PHE A 351 5.71 14.40 12.70
C PHE A 351 5.03 14.65 14.06
N ASP A 352 4.04 13.83 14.44
CA ASP A 352 3.51 13.74 15.80
C ASP A 352 4.55 13.27 16.83
N TYR A 353 5.62 12.63 16.36
CA TYR A 353 6.73 12.07 17.15
C TYR A 353 8.06 12.79 16.89
N GLN A 354 8.03 13.97 16.25
CA GLN A 354 9.22 14.79 16.11
C GLN A 354 9.70 15.28 17.48
N GLU A 355 10.96 15.01 17.81
CA GLU A 355 11.61 15.46 19.04
C GLU A 355 11.98 16.95 18.98
N PRO A 356 12.18 17.64 20.12
CA PRO A 356 12.50 19.07 20.16
C PRO A 356 13.77 19.47 19.40
N ASN A 357 14.74 18.55 19.25
CA ASN A 357 15.96 18.77 18.48
C ASN A 357 15.75 18.63 16.96
N GLY A 358 14.57 18.23 16.51
CA GLY A 358 14.21 18.03 15.12
C GLY A 358 14.17 16.57 14.66
N PHE A 359 14.73 15.64 15.43
CA PHE A 359 14.78 14.21 15.11
C PHE A 359 13.38 13.62 14.88
N ILE A 360 13.25 12.73 13.90
CA ILE A 360 12.05 11.94 13.64
C ILE A 360 12.42 10.46 13.78
N PRO A 361 11.68 9.65 14.55
CA PRO A 361 11.98 8.23 14.70
C PRO A 361 11.84 7.47 13.39
N ASP A 362 12.61 6.39 13.27
CA ASP A 362 12.60 5.47 12.13
C ASP A 362 11.23 4.83 11.91
N CYS A 363 10.62 4.34 12.99
CA CYS A 363 9.32 3.66 12.93
C CYS A 363 8.48 3.99 14.16
N VAL A 364 7.18 4.20 13.94
CA VAL A 364 6.19 4.37 15.01
C VAL A 364 5.07 3.34 14.87
N TYR A 365 4.61 2.82 16.00
CA TYR A 365 3.61 1.75 16.08
C TYR A 365 2.34 2.22 16.78
N ARG A 366 1.25 1.46 16.59
CA ARG A 366 0.01 1.74 17.32
C ARG A 366 0.14 1.38 18.81
N ASN A 367 0.85 0.30 19.12
CA ASN A 367 0.89 -0.28 20.46
C ASN A 367 2.32 -0.66 20.84
N ASN A 368 2.91 0.18 21.69
CA ASN A 368 4.29 0.07 22.14
C ASN A 368 4.54 -1.10 23.11
N LEU A 369 3.49 -1.84 23.51
CA LEU A 369 3.63 -3.08 24.27
C LEU A 369 3.87 -4.29 23.36
N ILE A 370 3.62 -4.17 22.05
CA ILE A 370 3.88 -5.21 21.04
C ILE A 370 5.22 -4.92 20.37
N GLU A 371 5.36 -3.71 19.81
CA GLU A 371 6.58 -3.22 19.19
C GLU A 371 6.84 -1.78 19.63
N GLU A 372 8.02 -1.52 20.20
CA GLU A 372 8.42 -0.17 20.61
C GLU A 372 8.76 0.68 19.38
N ASN A 373 8.42 1.98 19.44
CA ASN A 373 8.89 2.94 18.45
C ASN A 373 10.42 2.94 18.36
N ASN A 374 10.97 2.92 17.15
CA ASN A 374 12.41 2.87 16.95
C ASN A 374 13.03 4.28 16.88
N TYR A 375 13.70 4.69 17.95
CA TYR A 375 14.45 5.97 18.04
C TYR A 375 15.95 5.81 17.80
N ARG A 376 16.44 4.62 17.42
CA ARG A 376 17.89 4.33 17.28
C ARG A 376 18.52 4.99 16.05
N ASN A 377 17.70 5.38 15.10
CA ASN A 377 18.04 6.07 13.85
C ASN A 377 16.80 6.77 13.30
N THR A 378 16.98 7.59 12.27
CA THR A 378 15.89 8.06 11.39
C THR A 378 15.92 7.30 10.05
N LYS A 379 15.45 7.91 8.95
CA LYS A 379 15.71 7.51 7.57
C LYS A 379 15.98 8.73 6.68
N ALA A 380 16.49 8.47 5.46
CA ALA A 380 16.78 9.46 4.42
C ALA A 380 15.75 10.63 4.33
N PRO A 381 16.21 11.89 4.23
CA PRO A 381 15.36 13.09 4.33
C PRO A 381 14.55 13.36 3.06
N LEU A 382 13.47 12.61 2.87
CA LEU A 382 12.51 12.78 1.76
C LEU A 382 11.22 13.52 2.18
N ALA A 383 11.12 13.97 3.42
CA ALA A 383 9.91 14.58 3.96
C ALA A 383 9.50 15.86 3.21
N ALA A 384 10.46 16.76 2.93
CA ALA A 384 10.17 17.99 2.18
C ALA A 384 9.71 17.71 0.73
N TRP A 385 10.26 16.68 0.09
CA TRP A 385 9.81 16.23 -1.22
C TRP A 385 8.35 15.77 -1.17
N ALA A 386 8.00 14.90 -0.21
CA ALA A 386 6.64 14.38 -0.06
C ALA A 386 5.62 15.50 0.22
N ILE A 387 5.94 16.44 1.12
CA ILE A 387 5.10 17.61 1.41
C ILE A 387 4.94 18.50 0.18
N TRP A 388 6.00 18.71 -0.59
CA TRP A 388 5.92 19.46 -1.84
C TRP A 388 5.03 18.74 -2.87
N LYS A 389 5.12 17.41 -2.99
CA LYS A 389 4.23 16.62 -3.87
C LYS A 389 2.77 16.73 -3.47
N ILE A 390 2.45 16.74 -2.18
CA ILE A 390 1.09 17.00 -1.68
C ILE A 390 0.64 18.42 -2.03
N TYR A 391 1.51 19.42 -1.81
CA TYR A 391 1.21 20.80 -2.15
C TYR A 391 1.00 21.00 -3.66
N GLU A 392 1.75 20.31 -4.52
CA GLU A 392 1.57 20.39 -5.97
C GLU A 392 0.13 20.05 -6.40
N LYS A 393 -0.52 19.11 -5.71
CA LYS A 393 -1.89 18.66 -6.00
C LYS A 393 -2.96 19.50 -5.29
N THR A 394 -2.68 19.98 -4.08
CA THR A 394 -3.68 20.67 -3.23
C THR A 394 -3.63 22.19 -3.30
N LYS A 395 -2.44 22.76 -3.58
CA LYS A 395 -2.12 24.19 -3.41
C LYS A 395 -2.44 24.73 -2.02
N ASP A 396 -2.44 23.87 -1.01
CA ASP A 396 -2.79 24.21 0.37
C ASP A 396 -1.59 24.88 1.08
N ALA A 397 -1.59 26.21 1.11
CA ALA A 397 -0.56 26.98 1.81
C ALA A 397 -0.63 26.85 3.34
N ALA A 398 -1.79 26.50 3.91
CA ALA A 398 -1.92 26.27 5.35
C ALA A 398 -1.20 24.99 5.77
N PHE A 399 -1.27 23.95 4.94
CA PHE A 399 -0.46 22.74 5.11
C PHE A 399 1.05 23.03 5.05
N LEU A 400 1.51 23.87 4.12
CA LEU A 400 2.91 24.29 4.12
C LEU A 400 3.28 25.08 5.38
N LYS A 401 2.40 25.97 5.85
CA LYS A 401 2.61 26.74 7.08
C LYS A 401 2.73 25.85 8.31
N GLU A 402 1.97 24.74 8.35
CA GLU A 402 2.03 23.72 9.40
C GLU A 402 3.40 23.00 9.41
N PHE A 403 3.89 22.58 8.25
CA PHE A 403 5.07 21.72 8.16
C PHE A 403 6.40 22.45 7.99
N TYR A 404 6.42 23.64 7.41
CA TYR A 404 7.65 24.39 7.16
C TYR A 404 8.57 24.53 8.39
N PRO A 405 8.10 24.99 9.57
CA PRO A 405 8.96 25.05 10.76
C PRO A 405 9.46 23.67 11.23
N LYS A 406 8.64 22.62 11.07
CA LYS A 406 9.01 21.24 11.43
C LYS A 406 10.09 20.68 10.53
N LEU A 407 9.99 20.92 9.23
CA LEU A 407 11.00 20.55 8.24
C LEU A 407 12.31 21.27 8.48
N LYS A 408 12.28 22.58 8.80
CA LYS A 408 13.50 23.31 9.16
C LYS A 408 14.23 22.69 10.35
N LEU A 409 13.49 22.30 11.39
CA LEU A 409 14.08 21.63 12.56
C LEU A 409 14.69 20.28 12.17
N TYR A 410 13.98 19.48 11.36
CA TYR A 410 14.49 18.18 10.92
C TYR A 410 15.72 18.32 10.00
N HIS A 411 15.72 19.30 9.11
CA HIS A 411 16.86 19.60 8.24
C HIS A 411 18.08 20.03 9.04
N ASN A 412 17.91 20.95 10.00
CA ASN A 412 18.99 21.44 10.84
C ASN A 412 19.54 20.37 11.80
N TRP A 413 18.71 19.39 12.16
CA TRP A 413 19.16 18.25 12.96
C TRP A 413 20.26 17.44 12.25
N TRP A 414 20.16 17.24 10.94
CA TRP A 414 21.21 16.55 10.17
C TRP A 414 22.56 17.25 10.31
N TYR A 415 22.64 18.55 10.00
CA TYR A 415 23.89 19.30 10.12
C TYR A 415 24.41 19.43 11.55
N LYS A 416 23.53 19.33 12.55
CA LYS A 416 23.93 19.42 13.96
C LYS A 416 24.43 18.09 14.51
N GLU A 417 23.82 16.98 14.13
CA GLU A 417 24.02 15.67 14.79
C GLU A 417 24.57 14.59 13.87
N ARG A 418 24.72 14.88 12.57
CA ARG A 418 25.15 13.96 11.50
C ARG A 418 26.14 14.63 10.53
N ASP A 419 26.95 15.56 11.02
CA ASP A 419 28.06 16.20 10.28
C ASP A 419 29.26 16.16 11.23
N HIS A 420 30.01 15.07 11.21
CA HIS A 420 30.98 14.77 12.26
C HIS A 420 32.18 15.72 12.21
N ASP A 421 32.67 16.03 11.03
CA ASP A 421 33.84 16.88 10.81
C ASP A 421 33.48 18.35 10.52
N GLN A 422 32.19 18.69 10.52
CA GLN A 422 31.65 20.04 10.39
C GLN A 422 32.02 20.69 9.06
N ASP A 423 32.13 19.87 8.01
CA ASP A 423 32.48 20.36 6.69
C ASP A 423 31.22 20.85 5.93
N GLY A 424 30.00 20.46 6.34
CA GLY A 424 28.75 20.76 5.65
C GLY A 424 28.25 19.65 4.72
N LEU A 425 28.81 18.45 4.79
CA LEU A 425 28.28 17.19 4.27
C LEU A 425 27.88 16.32 5.44
N CYS A 426 26.72 15.68 5.33
CA CYS A 426 26.24 14.83 6.40
C CYS A 426 26.56 13.36 6.15
N GLU A 427 26.60 12.58 7.23
CA GLU A 427 26.75 11.13 7.21
C GLU A 427 25.48 10.44 7.75
N PHE A 428 25.21 9.22 7.30
CA PHE A 428 24.25 8.37 8.01
C PHE A 428 24.83 7.99 9.38
N GLY A 429 23.96 7.65 10.33
CA GLY A 429 24.42 7.37 11.68
C GLY A 429 23.36 6.81 12.61
N SER A 430 23.61 6.86 13.91
CA SER A 430 22.70 6.34 14.92
C SER A 430 22.63 7.25 16.13
N THR A 431 21.59 7.06 16.94
CA THR A 431 21.43 7.77 18.21
C THR A 431 22.00 6.98 19.38
N ASP A 432 22.18 5.66 19.23
CA ASP A 432 22.64 4.75 20.27
C ASP A 432 24.11 4.31 20.11
N GLY A 433 24.78 4.76 19.06
CA GLY A 433 26.17 4.42 18.76
C GLY A 433 26.38 3.03 18.17
N THR A 434 25.31 2.33 17.81
CA THR A 434 25.43 1.04 17.13
C THR A 434 25.64 1.23 15.63
N LEU A 435 26.58 0.45 15.07
CA LEU A 435 26.84 0.44 13.63
C LEU A 435 25.62 -0.07 12.83
N ILE A 436 24.88 -1.02 13.39
CA ILE A 436 23.71 -1.60 12.73
C ILE A 436 22.61 -0.55 12.50
N ALA A 437 22.31 0.28 13.50
CA ALA A 437 21.36 1.39 13.34
C ALA A 437 21.90 2.47 12.39
N GLY A 438 23.23 2.68 12.38
CA GLY A 438 23.92 3.51 11.38
C GLY A 438 23.60 3.11 9.95
N LYS A 439 23.70 1.82 9.66
CA LYS A 439 23.37 1.26 8.34
C LYS A 439 21.87 1.29 8.07
N TRP A 440 21.03 1.03 9.08
CA TRP A 440 19.57 1.15 8.94
C TRP A 440 19.12 2.56 8.60
N GLU A 441 19.82 3.61 9.06
CA GLU A 441 19.45 5.00 8.76
C GLU A 441 19.54 5.32 7.26
N SER A 442 20.46 4.66 6.55
CA SER A 442 20.54 4.71 5.08
C SER A 442 19.36 4.01 4.37
N GLY A 443 18.72 3.07 5.07
CA GLY A 443 17.75 2.13 4.49
C GLY A 443 18.39 1.03 3.64
N MET A 444 19.72 0.99 3.52
CA MET A 444 20.47 0.00 2.74
C MET A 444 21.36 -0.88 3.63
N ASP A 445 20.70 -1.58 4.57
CA ASP A 445 21.26 -2.20 5.78
C ASP A 445 22.51 -3.07 5.57
N ASN A 446 22.58 -3.77 4.44
CA ASN A 446 23.66 -4.71 4.12
C ASN A 446 24.37 -4.37 2.80
N ALA A 447 24.25 -3.14 2.29
CA ALA A 447 24.89 -2.71 1.07
C ALA A 447 26.43 -2.76 1.17
N VAL A 448 27.08 -3.13 0.06
CA VAL A 448 28.54 -3.36 0.01
C VAL A 448 29.34 -2.11 0.38
N ARG A 449 28.83 -0.93 0.05
CA ARG A 449 29.38 0.39 0.39
C ARG A 449 29.63 0.61 1.89
N PHE A 450 28.99 -0.19 2.75
CA PHE A 450 29.10 -0.10 4.21
C PHE A 450 29.84 -1.29 4.84
N ASP A 451 30.40 -2.22 4.07
CA ASP A 451 31.03 -3.45 4.61
C ASP A 451 32.12 -3.13 5.64
N ASP A 452 32.94 -2.12 5.35
CA ASP A 452 34.10 -1.74 6.16
C ASP A 452 33.86 -0.46 7.00
N SER A 453 32.63 0.06 7.00
CA SER A 453 32.25 1.25 7.76
C SER A 453 32.32 1.04 9.27
N LYS A 454 32.62 2.12 9.98
CA LYS A 454 32.67 2.22 11.44
C LYS A 454 31.77 3.36 11.91
N ILE A 455 31.54 3.40 13.22
CA ILE A 455 30.74 4.44 13.86
C ILE A 455 31.65 5.39 14.63
N LEU A 456 31.43 6.69 14.46
CA LEU A 456 32.11 7.80 15.11
C LEU A 456 31.13 8.52 16.03
N LYS A 457 31.62 9.05 17.16
CA LYS A 457 30.79 9.74 18.14
C LYS A 457 30.81 11.24 17.90
N ASN A 458 29.63 11.83 17.71
CA ASN A 458 29.43 13.29 17.58
C ASN A 458 29.00 13.90 18.93
N GLY A 459 28.20 13.15 19.70
CA GLY A 459 27.64 13.60 20.97
C GLY A 459 27.10 12.43 21.81
N GLU A 460 26.31 12.72 22.84
CA GLU A 460 25.74 11.69 23.72
C GLU A 460 24.79 10.75 22.99
N LYS A 461 23.93 11.30 22.12
CA LYS A 461 22.94 10.57 21.31
C LYS A 461 23.09 10.83 19.81
N ALA A 462 24.31 11.12 19.37
CA ALA A 462 24.61 11.50 18.00
C ALA A 462 25.91 10.81 17.56
N PHE A 463 25.80 10.00 16.52
CA PHE A 463 26.89 9.23 15.95
C PHE A 463 26.75 9.23 14.44
N SER A 464 27.88 9.17 13.73
CA SER A 464 27.97 9.15 12.27
C SER A 464 28.78 7.95 11.80
N LEU A 465 28.53 7.46 10.60
CA LEU A 465 29.45 6.56 9.92
C LEU A 465 30.76 7.31 9.59
N ASP A 466 31.88 6.60 9.46
CA ASP A 466 33.18 7.17 9.06
C ASP A 466 33.32 7.43 7.54
N GLN A 467 32.19 7.70 6.89
CA GLN A 467 32.09 7.97 5.46
C GLN A 467 30.92 8.91 5.15
N GLU A 468 31.08 9.75 4.15
CA GLU A 468 30.02 10.63 3.68
C GLU A 468 29.29 9.99 2.50
N SER A 469 27.97 10.09 2.53
CA SER A 469 27.10 9.39 1.60
C SER A 469 26.56 10.32 0.50
N VAL A 470 26.77 9.97 -0.77
CA VAL A 470 26.37 10.83 -1.90
C VAL A 470 24.85 10.95 -2.02
N ASP A 471 24.11 9.90 -1.70
CA ASP A 471 22.66 9.87 -1.67
C ASP A 471 22.08 10.75 -0.56
N LEU A 472 22.60 10.65 0.68
CA LEU A 472 22.20 11.52 1.79
C LEU A 472 22.33 13.01 1.43
N ASN A 473 23.50 13.40 0.93
CA ASN A 473 23.77 14.78 0.59
C ASN A 473 22.97 15.26 -0.63
N SER A 474 22.66 14.36 -1.57
CA SER A 474 21.72 14.65 -2.66
C SER A 474 20.29 14.86 -2.16
N PHE A 475 19.83 14.09 -1.16
CA PHE A 475 18.54 14.33 -0.51
C PHE A 475 18.51 15.67 0.22
N LEU A 476 19.56 16.01 0.98
CA LEU A 476 19.66 17.30 1.67
C LEU A 476 19.71 18.49 0.70
N TYR A 477 20.38 18.36 -0.44
CA TYR A 477 20.32 19.35 -1.52
C TYR A 477 18.89 19.52 -2.05
N ALA A 478 18.19 18.42 -2.33
CA ALA A 478 16.80 18.48 -2.77
C ALA A 478 15.89 19.13 -1.71
N GLU A 479 16.09 18.80 -0.43
CA GLU A 479 15.35 19.35 0.70
C GLU A 479 15.55 20.86 0.83
N LYS A 480 16.77 21.38 0.74
CA LYS A 480 17.04 22.84 0.71
C LYS A 480 16.26 23.53 -0.41
N ASN A 481 16.22 22.93 -1.59
CA ASN A 481 15.47 23.48 -2.72
C ASN A 481 13.95 23.43 -2.51
N TYR A 482 13.42 22.37 -1.89
CA TYR A 482 12.00 22.31 -1.51
C TYR A 482 11.64 23.31 -0.41
N LEU A 483 12.50 23.45 0.62
CA LEU A 483 12.35 24.46 1.66
C LEU A 483 12.35 25.88 1.07
N SER A 484 13.24 26.18 0.12
CA SER A 484 13.22 27.46 -0.60
C SER A 484 11.90 27.69 -1.34
N LYS A 485 11.39 26.69 -2.07
CA LYS A 485 10.08 26.78 -2.75
C LYS A 485 8.93 27.01 -1.77
N MET A 486 8.92 26.31 -0.63
CA MET A 486 7.92 26.52 0.41
C MET A 486 8.02 27.92 1.03
N ALA A 487 9.23 28.40 1.31
CA ALA A 487 9.48 29.75 1.82
C ALA A 487 8.94 30.82 0.86
N GLN A 488 9.10 30.63 -0.47
CA GLN A 488 8.51 31.53 -1.47
C GLN A 488 6.99 31.58 -1.40
N VAL A 489 6.33 30.42 -1.32
CA VAL A 489 4.86 30.35 -1.17
C VAL A 489 4.40 31.04 0.11
N LEU A 490 5.16 30.87 1.20
CA LEU A 490 4.88 31.48 2.51
C LEU A 490 5.35 32.94 2.62
N LYS A 491 5.92 33.51 1.56
CA LYS A 491 6.44 34.89 1.49
C LYS A 491 7.58 35.18 2.48
N LEU A 492 8.40 34.17 2.78
CA LEU A 492 9.59 34.24 3.63
C LEU A 492 10.85 34.48 2.78
N GLY A 493 10.95 35.68 2.20
CA GLY A 493 11.97 36.01 1.19
C GLY A 493 13.42 35.81 1.63
N LYS A 494 13.76 36.19 2.87
CA LYS A 494 15.12 35.99 3.41
C LYS A 494 15.46 34.49 3.48
N GLU A 495 14.58 33.69 4.08
CA GLU A 495 14.83 32.26 4.24
C GLU A 495 14.91 31.54 2.89
N SER A 496 14.07 31.92 1.92
CA SER A 496 14.17 31.39 0.56
C SER A 496 15.57 31.61 -0.04
N LYS A 497 16.15 32.80 0.17
CA LYS A 497 17.49 33.12 -0.29
C LYS A 497 18.57 32.36 0.49
N ASP A 498 18.47 32.29 1.82
CA ASP A 498 19.40 31.53 2.66
C ASP A 498 19.47 30.07 2.16
N TRP A 499 18.32 29.42 1.92
CA TRP A 499 18.26 28.05 1.38
C TRP A 499 18.88 27.90 0.00
N GLN A 500 18.75 28.89 -0.89
CA GLN A 500 19.36 28.87 -2.22
C GLN A 500 20.88 29.02 -2.16
N ASP A 501 21.38 29.88 -1.28
CA ASP A 501 22.81 30.10 -1.12
C ASP A 501 23.46 28.84 -0.53
N GLU A 502 22.83 28.22 0.48
CA GLU A 502 23.27 26.94 1.05
C GLU A 502 23.18 25.76 0.06
N SER A 503 22.12 25.68 -0.75
CA SER A 503 21.99 24.60 -1.74
C SER A 503 23.03 24.75 -2.86
N THR A 504 23.39 25.98 -3.22
CA THR A 504 24.44 26.26 -4.22
C THR A 504 25.81 25.81 -3.71
N ALA A 505 26.13 26.09 -2.44
CA ALA A 505 27.39 25.62 -1.84
C ALA A 505 27.46 24.08 -1.80
N LEU A 506 26.39 23.42 -1.34
CA LEU A 506 26.31 21.96 -1.29
C LEU A 506 26.40 21.31 -2.67
N LYS A 507 25.78 21.93 -3.69
CA LYS A 507 25.86 21.47 -5.08
C LYS A 507 27.31 21.34 -5.56
N THR A 508 28.14 22.35 -5.32
CA THR A 508 29.55 22.33 -5.74
C THR A 508 30.30 21.19 -5.06
N LYS A 509 30.08 20.96 -3.76
CA LYS A 509 30.68 19.83 -3.05
C LYS A 509 30.27 18.49 -3.67
N ILE A 510 28.97 18.26 -3.86
CA ILE A 510 28.47 17.00 -4.40
C ILE A 510 29.06 16.71 -5.78
N GLN A 511 29.06 17.71 -6.66
CA GLN A 511 29.57 17.58 -8.03
C GLN A 511 31.07 17.29 -8.11
N THR A 512 31.84 17.59 -7.07
CA THR A 512 33.31 17.50 -7.08
C THR A 512 33.84 16.36 -6.22
N GLN A 513 33.42 16.28 -4.95
CA GLN A 513 33.95 15.33 -3.96
C GLN A 513 33.55 13.88 -4.27
N PHE A 514 32.29 13.65 -4.65
CA PHE A 514 31.75 12.31 -4.89
C PHE A 514 31.96 11.81 -6.33
N TRP A 515 32.46 12.65 -7.25
CA TRP A 515 32.49 12.35 -8.68
C TRP A 515 33.79 11.71 -9.13
N ASP A 516 33.71 10.57 -9.83
CA ASP A 516 34.84 9.97 -10.54
C ASP A 516 34.64 10.11 -12.06
N ALA A 517 35.39 11.03 -12.68
CA ALA A 517 35.35 11.22 -14.12
C ALA A 517 35.85 9.99 -14.91
N SER A 518 36.68 9.12 -14.30
CA SER A 518 37.25 7.96 -14.99
C SER A 518 36.25 6.83 -15.18
N THR A 519 35.32 6.66 -14.23
CA THR A 519 34.24 5.67 -14.32
C THR A 519 32.91 6.28 -14.74
N GLY A 520 32.77 7.61 -14.71
CA GLY A 520 31.53 8.31 -15.04
C GLY A 520 30.45 8.08 -14.00
N TRP A 521 30.82 8.02 -12.72
CA TRP A 521 29.90 7.68 -11.63
C TRP A 521 30.16 8.47 -10.35
N PHE A 522 29.14 8.51 -9.49
CA PHE A 522 29.21 9.09 -8.15
C PHE A 522 29.39 7.99 -7.09
N TYR A 523 30.28 8.23 -6.14
CA TYR A 523 30.59 7.32 -5.04
C TYR A 523 30.57 8.06 -3.71
N ASP A 524 30.46 7.30 -2.62
CA ASP A 524 30.79 7.82 -1.29
C ASP A 524 32.27 8.18 -1.16
N THR A 525 32.58 8.96 -0.13
CA THR A 525 33.94 9.30 0.26
C THR A 525 34.24 8.88 1.69
N THR A 526 35.53 8.67 1.98
CA THR A 526 36.02 8.71 3.36
C THR A 526 35.65 10.05 3.99
N ILE A 527 35.45 10.07 5.30
CA ILE A 527 35.02 11.27 6.02
C ILE A 527 35.88 12.52 5.75
N ASP A 528 37.17 12.36 5.46
CA ASP A 528 38.04 13.49 5.14
C ASP A 528 37.93 14.00 3.68
N GLY A 529 36.98 13.45 2.90
CA GLY A 529 36.73 13.76 1.50
C GLY A 529 37.85 13.35 0.53
N LYS A 530 38.92 12.68 0.99
CA LYS A 530 40.12 12.47 0.16
C LYS A 530 40.07 11.23 -0.73
N SER A 531 39.30 10.21 -0.35
CA SER A 531 39.27 8.93 -1.05
C SER A 531 37.86 8.49 -1.36
N LEU A 532 37.62 8.05 -2.60
CA LEU A 532 36.35 7.47 -3.01
C LEU A 532 36.22 6.03 -2.52
N ILE A 533 35.07 5.68 -1.96
CA ILE A 533 34.64 4.31 -1.70
C ILE A 533 34.08 3.75 -3.01
N LYS A 534 34.95 3.15 -3.82
CA LYS A 534 34.67 2.75 -5.22
C LYS A 534 33.75 1.53 -5.36
N ILE A 535 32.54 1.62 -4.79
CA ILE A 535 31.45 0.66 -4.94
C ILE A 535 30.37 1.31 -5.81
N MET A 536 30.22 0.84 -7.05
CA MET A 536 29.24 1.40 -7.99
C MET A 536 27.85 0.84 -7.66
N GLY A 537 27.06 1.58 -6.89
CA GLY A 537 25.70 1.20 -6.51
C GLY A 537 24.64 2.25 -6.86
N CYS A 538 23.41 1.96 -6.42
CA CYS A 538 22.23 2.79 -6.70
C CYS A 538 22.22 4.16 -6.01
N GLU A 539 23.06 4.39 -4.99
CA GLU A 539 23.31 5.72 -4.41
C GLU A 539 23.69 6.75 -5.47
N GLY A 540 24.35 6.30 -6.55
CA GLY A 540 24.77 7.14 -7.66
C GLY A 540 23.60 7.65 -8.49
N TYR A 541 22.39 7.09 -8.36
CA TYR A 541 21.20 7.59 -9.07
C TYR A 541 20.68 8.90 -8.45
N LEU A 542 20.97 9.16 -7.18
CA LEU A 542 20.36 10.27 -6.46
C LEU A 542 20.81 11.65 -6.94
N PRO A 543 22.08 11.87 -7.36
CA PRO A 543 22.49 13.14 -7.94
C PRO A 543 21.65 13.60 -9.15
N ILE A 544 21.18 12.68 -9.99
CA ILE A 544 20.33 13.01 -11.15
C ILE A 544 18.86 13.15 -10.77
N TRP A 545 18.39 12.39 -9.78
CA TRP A 545 17.03 12.58 -9.25
C TRP A 545 16.89 13.94 -8.55
N ALA A 546 17.90 14.33 -7.79
CA ALA A 546 17.94 15.59 -7.04
C ALA A 546 18.22 16.80 -7.94
N GLU A 547 18.57 16.60 -9.21
CA GLU A 547 18.97 17.66 -10.17
C GLU A 547 20.21 18.44 -9.72
N VAL A 548 21.16 17.73 -9.09
CA VAL A 548 22.45 18.29 -8.64
C VAL A 548 23.60 17.97 -9.60
N ALA A 549 23.57 16.85 -10.32
CA ALA A 549 24.60 16.51 -11.31
C ALA A 549 24.67 17.52 -12.48
N THR A 550 25.83 17.71 -13.10
CA THR A 550 25.91 18.49 -14.35
C THR A 550 25.36 17.68 -15.53
N PRO A 551 24.94 18.33 -16.64
CA PRO A 551 24.56 17.62 -17.87
C PRO A 551 25.64 16.64 -18.37
N GLU A 552 26.92 16.98 -18.24
CA GLU A 552 28.04 16.14 -18.63
C GLU A 552 28.18 14.91 -17.72
N GLN A 553 28.02 15.09 -16.41
CA GLN A 553 28.02 13.98 -15.44
C GLN A 553 26.85 13.03 -15.73
N THR A 554 25.64 13.57 -15.92
CA THR A 554 24.45 12.79 -16.25
C THR A 554 24.62 12.00 -17.54
N LYS A 555 25.27 12.59 -18.56
CA LYS A 555 25.56 11.90 -19.83
C LYS A 555 26.37 10.63 -19.59
N LEU A 556 27.44 10.69 -18.80
CA LEU A 556 28.29 9.53 -18.50
C LEU A 556 27.58 8.52 -17.59
N MET A 557 26.84 8.99 -16.59
CA MET A 557 26.03 8.11 -15.74
C MET A 557 25.00 7.33 -16.55
N LYS A 558 24.34 7.97 -17.52
CA LYS A 558 23.39 7.31 -18.41
C LYS A 558 24.03 6.14 -19.17
N GLU A 559 25.29 6.29 -19.62
CA GLU A 559 26.01 5.22 -20.30
C GLU A 559 26.17 3.99 -19.39
N ASN A 560 26.52 4.19 -18.11
CA ASN A 560 26.56 3.12 -17.10
C ASN A 560 25.17 2.52 -16.80
N MET A 561 24.15 3.37 -16.66
CA MET A 561 22.76 2.94 -16.40
C MET A 561 22.17 2.08 -17.51
N LEU A 562 22.56 2.35 -18.77
CA LEU A 562 22.09 1.62 -19.95
C LEU A 562 22.97 0.42 -20.32
N ASN A 563 24.14 0.27 -19.70
CA ASN A 563 25.04 -0.84 -19.95
C ASN A 563 24.48 -2.16 -19.37
N PRO A 564 24.23 -3.19 -20.21
CA PRO A 564 23.68 -4.47 -19.74
C PRO A 564 24.57 -5.25 -18.77
N ALA A 565 25.89 -5.00 -18.77
CA ALA A 565 26.82 -5.63 -17.85
C ALA A 565 26.90 -4.94 -16.48
N ILE A 566 26.28 -3.75 -16.33
CA ILE A 566 26.35 -2.95 -15.11
C ILE A 566 24.95 -2.82 -14.51
N PHE A 567 24.09 -1.97 -15.07
CA PHE A 567 22.79 -1.65 -14.49
C PHE A 567 21.60 -2.01 -15.40
N ASN A 568 21.78 -2.23 -16.70
CA ASN A 568 20.67 -2.61 -17.59
C ASN A 568 20.49 -4.13 -17.68
N THR A 569 20.48 -4.82 -16.53
CA THR A 569 20.20 -6.25 -16.37
C THR A 569 18.79 -6.63 -16.86
N PHE A 570 18.40 -7.91 -16.81
CA PHE A 570 17.08 -8.36 -17.28
C PHE A 570 15.93 -7.54 -16.66
N VAL A 571 15.88 -7.41 -15.34
CA VAL A 571 15.18 -6.30 -14.68
C VAL A 571 16.22 -5.23 -14.39
N PRO A 572 16.06 -3.97 -14.85
CA PRO A 572 17.13 -2.99 -14.80
C PRO A 572 17.26 -2.30 -13.43
N LEU A 573 18.37 -1.60 -13.27
CA LEU A 573 18.76 -0.75 -12.14
C LEU A 573 18.88 -1.49 -10.80
N PRO A 574 19.75 -2.52 -10.71
CA PRO A 574 20.06 -3.19 -9.46
C PRO A 574 20.72 -2.27 -8.45
N THR A 575 20.56 -2.60 -7.17
CA THR A 575 21.15 -1.88 -6.04
C THR A 575 22.67 -1.83 -6.07
N LEU A 576 23.30 -2.79 -6.76
CA LEU A 576 24.74 -2.88 -6.98
C LEU A 576 25.01 -3.24 -8.43
N ALA A 577 26.03 -2.65 -9.05
CA ALA A 577 26.44 -2.98 -10.40
C ALA A 577 26.65 -4.49 -10.58
N ALA A 578 26.08 -5.05 -11.66
CA ALA A 578 26.04 -6.49 -11.91
C ALA A 578 27.41 -7.12 -12.16
N ASN A 579 28.40 -6.32 -12.60
CA ASN A 579 29.78 -6.74 -12.77
C ASN A 579 30.62 -6.67 -11.47
N HIS A 580 30.04 -6.22 -10.35
CA HIS A 580 30.76 -6.14 -9.09
C HIS A 580 30.98 -7.55 -8.48
N PRO A 581 32.16 -7.90 -7.95
CA PRO A 581 32.44 -9.24 -7.41
C PRO A 581 31.52 -9.69 -6.27
N LYS A 582 30.98 -8.73 -5.50
CA LYS A 582 30.00 -8.98 -4.42
C LYS A 582 28.54 -8.90 -4.87
N PHE A 583 28.27 -8.81 -6.18
CA PHE A 583 26.90 -8.84 -6.71
C PHE A 583 26.23 -10.17 -6.40
N LYS A 584 25.13 -10.10 -5.66
CA LYS A 584 24.34 -11.25 -5.21
C LYS A 584 22.88 -11.04 -5.63
N PRO A 585 22.49 -11.49 -6.83
CA PRO A 585 21.17 -11.19 -7.40
C PRO A 585 20.01 -11.82 -6.63
N GLU A 586 20.23 -12.94 -5.94
CA GLU A 586 19.23 -13.62 -5.11
C GLU A 586 19.73 -13.78 -3.67
N GLY A 587 18.88 -13.47 -2.68
CA GLY A 587 19.25 -13.49 -1.26
C GLY A 587 20.34 -12.48 -0.88
N GLY A 588 20.56 -11.46 -1.71
CA GLY A 588 21.52 -10.38 -1.47
C GLY A 588 20.94 -9.14 -0.81
N TYR A 589 19.62 -8.98 -0.81
CA TYR A 589 18.91 -7.82 -0.29
C TYR A 589 19.37 -6.49 -0.93
N TRP A 590 20.32 -5.74 -0.37
CA TRP A 590 20.93 -4.54 -1.01
C TRP A 590 22.20 -4.81 -1.82
N ARG A 591 22.49 -6.06 -2.15
CA ARG A 591 23.69 -6.46 -2.92
C ARG A 591 23.42 -6.85 -4.37
N GLY A 592 22.29 -6.44 -4.94
CA GLY A 592 21.94 -6.79 -6.31
C GLY A 592 20.45 -6.76 -6.64
N PRO A 593 19.52 -7.20 -5.76
CA PRO A 593 18.10 -7.08 -6.03
C PRO A 593 17.65 -5.67 -6.44
N ILE A 594 16.58 -5.62 -7.22
CA ILE A 594 15.95 -4.40 -7.72
C ILE A 594 14.97 -3.87 -6.69
N TRP A 595 15.20 -2.65 -6.20
CA TRP A 595 14.29 -1.95 -5.30
C TRP A 595 13.63 -0.81 -6.06
N LEU A 596 12.30 -0.77 -6.04
CA LEU A 596 11.54 0.07 -6.97
C LEU A 596 11.68 1.57 -6.72
N ASP A 597 11.95 1.97 -5.49
CA ASP A 597 12.29 3.35 -5.14
C ASP A 597 13.60 3.78 -5.81
N GLN A 598 14.65 2.95 -5.74
CA GLN A 598 15.94 3.24 -6.34
C GLN A 598 15.85 3.30 -7.87
N SER A 599 15.16 2.32 -8.47
CA SER A 599 14.91 2.33 -9.92
C SER A 599 14.09 3.56 -10.34
N TYR A 600 13.11 3.96 -9.53
CA TYR A 600 12.35 5.19 -9.78
C TYR A 600 13.24 6.44 -9.73
N PHE A 601 14.13 6.57 -8.74
CA PHE A 601 15.04 7.71 -8.67
C PHE A 601 15.91 7.81 -9.92
N GLY A 602 16.49 6.69 -10.37
CA GLY A 602 17.26 6.66 -11.61
C GLY A 602 16.44 7.03 -12.85
N ILE A 603 15.28 6.41 -13.04
CA ILE A 603 14.41 6.65 -14.21
C ILE A 603 13.89 8.09 -14.21
N ASN A 604 13.39 8.57 -13.07
CA ASN A 604 12.88 9.93 -12.94
C ASN A 604 14.00 10.98 -13.11
N GLY A 605 15.21 10.70 -12.62
CA GLY A 605 16.37 11.55 -12.83
C GLY A 605 16.73 11.68 -14.31
N LEU A 606 16.77 10.57 -15.06
CA LEU A 606 16.99 10.60 -16.51
C LEU A 606 15.92 11.43 -17.24
N GLU A 607 14.64 11.28 -16.87
CA GLU A 607 13.53 12.06 -17.42
C GLU A 607 13.70 13.57 -17.16
N LYS A 608 14.12 13.97 -15.94
CA LYS A 608 14.37 15.38 -15.58
C LYS A 608 15.50 16.03 -16.40
N TYR A 609 16.50 15.25 -16.81
CA TYR A 609 17.59 15.71 -17.67
C TYR A 609 17.29 15.57 -19.17
N GLY A 610 16.06 15.23 -19.55
CA GLY A 610 15.64 15.15 -20.95
C GLY A 610 15.96 13.83 -21.66
N TYR A 611 16.49 12.83 -20.95
CA TYR A 611 16.70 11.45 -21.46
C TYR A 611 15.41 10.63 -21.38
N THR A 612 14.31 11.21 -21.86
CA THR A 612 12.96 10.65 -21.76
C THR A 612 12.83 9.31 -22.47
N ASN A 613 13.52 9.13 -23.61
CA ASN A 613 13.47 7.86 -24.35
C ASN A 613 14.12 6.74 -23.54
N GLU A 614 15.30 7.00 -22.98
CA GLU A 614 16.04 6.03 -22.17
C GLU A 614 15.33 5.73 -20.85
N ALA A 615 14.77 6.74 -20.19
CA ALA A 615 13.91 6.57 -19.02
C ALA A 615 12.70 5.68 -19.33
N ASN A 616 12.03 5.91 -20.46
CA ASN A 616 10.87 5.10 -20.89
C ASN A 616 11.26 3.65 -21.21
N GLN A 617 12.43 3.42 -21.81
CA GLN A 617 12.94 2.08 -22.09
C GLN A 617 13.20 1.31 -20.79
N LEU A 618 13.86 1.93 -19.81
CA LEU A 618 14.13 1.34 -18.49
C LEU A 618 12.83 1.08 -17.73
N ALA A 619 11.89 2.03 -17.71
CA ALA A 619 10.59 1.87 -17.07
C ALA A 619 9.77 0.73 -17.70
N HIS A 620 9.76 0.63 -19.04
CA HIS A 620 9.12 -0.47 -19.74
C HIS A 620 9.75 -1.81 -19.35
N LYS A 621 11.08 -1.92 -19.39
CA LYS A 621 11.78 -3.15 -18.99
C LYS A 621 11.49 -3.54 -17.53
N LEU A 622 11.47 -2.56 -16.63
CA LEU A 622 11.16 -2.75 -15.21
C LEU A 622 9.72 -3.26 -14.96
N ILE A 623 8.75 -2.82 -15.75
CA ILE A 623 7.34 -3.25 -15.64
C ILE A 623 7.13 -4.64 -16.25
N HIS A 624 7.78 -4.92 -17.39
CA HIS A 624 7.52 -6.15 -18.17
C HIS A 624 8.37 -7.35 -17.75
N ASN A 625 9.53 -7.12 -17.13
CA ASN A 625 10.44 -8.19 -16.75
C ASN A 625 10.39 -8.56 -15.26
N ALA A 626 9.63 -7.82 -14.44
CA ALA A 626 9.41 -8.14 -13.04
C ALA A 626 8.20 -9.08 -12.91
N ASP A 627 8.45 -10.30 -12.42
CA ASP A 627 7.45 -11.37 -12.40
C ASP A 627 6.21 -10.95 -11.61
N GLY A 628 5.04 -11.24 -12.19
CA GLY A 628 3.79 -10.99 -11.53
C GLY A 628 3.35 -9.54 -11.49
N VAL A 629 4.10 -8.56 -12.00
CA VAL A 629 3.66 -7.15 -11.98
C VAL A 629 2.42 -6.96 -12.83
N LEU A 630 2.46 -7.38 -14.10
CA LEU A 630 1.33 -7.28 -15.04
C LEU A 630 0.31 -8.40 -14.91
N ASP A 631 0.64 -9.48 -14.19
CA ASP A 631 -0.24 -10.64 -14.05
C ASP A 631 -1.36 -10.39 -13.04
N LYS A 632 -2.53 -10.94 -13.32
CA LYS A 632 -3.62 -11.01 -12.33
C LYS A 632 -3.31 -12.05 -11.26
N GLY A 633 -3.70 -11.74 -10.03
CA GLY A 633 -3.59 -12.65 -8.88
C GLY A 633 -2.25 -12.55 -8.14
N THR A 634 -1.14 -12.32 -8.84
CA THR A 634 0.19 -12.22 -8.21
C THR A 634 0.37 -10.86 -7.55
N SER A 635 0.81 -10.80 -6.28
CA SER A 635 1.03 -9.53 -5.59
C SER A 635 2.26 -8.78 -6.08
N ILE A 636 2.25 -7.45 -5.93
CA ILE A 636 3.48 -6.65 -5.97
C ILE A 636 4.42 -7.08 -4.83
N ARG A 637 5.72 -7.13 -5.10
CA ARG A 637 6.76 -7.63 -4.19
C ARG A 637 7.65 -6.49 -3.72
N GLU A 638 8.38 -6.72 -2.64
CA GLU A 638 9.28 -5.73 -2.06
C GLU A 638 10.47 -5.41 -2.96
N ASN A 639 11.15 -6.44 -3.45
CA ASN A 639 12.21 -6.33 -4.44
C ASN A 639 12.20 -7.51 -5.43
N TYR A 640 12.98 -7.39 -6.51
CA TYR A 640 12.98 -8.35 -7.61
C TYR A 640 14.39 -8.80 -7.99
N GLN A 641 14.51 -10.06 -8.41
CA GLN A 641 15.76 -10.67 -8.85
C GLN A 641 16.15 -10.08 -10.24
N PRO A 642 17.33 -9.47 -10.39
CA PRO A 642 17.70 -8.66 -11.56
C PRO A 642 17.92 -9.45 -12.86
N LEU A 643 18.14 -10.76 -12.79
CA LEU A 643 18.47 -11.63 -13.92
C LEU A 643 17.29 -12.47 -14.43
N THR A 644 16.25 -12.64 -13.62
CA THR A 644 15.14 -13.57 -13.87
C THR A 644 13.76 -12.93 -13.71
N GLY A 645 13.64 -11.83 -12.96
CA GLY A 645 12.34 -11.23 -12.65
C GLY A 645 11.69 -11.74 -11.38
N LYS A 646 12.19 -12.82 -10.77
CA LYS A 646 11.58 -13.44 -9.59
C LYS A 646 11.37 -12.43 -8.46
N GLY A 647 10.14 -12.36 -7.96
CA GLY A 647 9.78 -11.54 -6.81
C GLY A 647 10.33 -12.08 -5.48
N LEU A 648 10.98 -11.23 -4.69
CA LEU A 648 11.66 -11.59 -3.45
C LEU A 648 11.02 -10.90 -2.23
N GLU A 649 11.37 -11.38 -1.04
CA GLU A 649 10.96 -10.83 0.27
C GLU A 649 9.43 -10.68 0.46
N ALA A 650 8.93 -9.53 0.92
CA ALA A 650 7.54 -9.36 1.30
C ALA A 650 6.55 -9.29 0.11
N TYR A 651 5.33 -9.77 0.35
CA TYR A 651 4.18 -9.70 -0.57
C TYR A 651 3.39 -8.41 -0.32
N ASN A 652 2.64 -7.96 -1.31
CA ASN A 652 1.73 -6.80 -1.23
C ASN A 652 2.41 -5.51 -0.73
N PHE A 653 3.53 -5.15 -1.35
CA PHE A 653 4.43 -4.11 -0.83
C PHE A 653 4.12 -2.70 -1.34
N SER A 654 3.95 -1.75 -0.42
CA SER A 654 3.45 -0.39 -0.65
C SER A 654 4.38 0.50 -1.45
N TRP A 655 5.68 0.63 -1.14
CA TRP A 655 6.49 1.56 -1.96
C TRP A 655 6.63 1.04 -3.38
N SER A 656 6.58 -0.28 -3.60
CA SER A 656 6.76 -0.83 -4.94
C SER A 656 5.55 -0.46 -5.75
N ALA A 657 4.37 -0.60 -5.15
CA ALA A 657 3.14 -0.11 -5.72
C ALA A 657 3.17 1.42 -5.97
N ALA A 658 3.64 2.19 -5.00
CA ALA A 658 3.75 3.65 -5.07
C ALA A 658 4.65 4.13 -6.22
N HIS A 659 5.84 3.53 -6.37
CA HIS A 659 6.80 3.94 -7.41
C HIS A 659 6.39 3.48 -8.80
N TYR A 660 5.85 2.26 -8.96
CA TYR A 660 5.25 1.87 -10.24
C TYR A 660 4.09 2.82 -10.61
N LEU A 661 3.26 3.21 -9.65
CA LEU A 661 2.19 4.18 -9.91
C LEU A 661 2.79 5.51 -10.39
N MET A 662 3.77 6.07 -9.68
CA MET A 662 4.41 7.32 -10.09
C MET A 662 5.13 7.23 -11.45
N LEU A 663 5.69 6.08 -11.84
CA LEU A 663 6.26 5.88 -13.18
C LEU A 663 5.19 5.92 -14.29
N LEU A 664 4.01 5.36 -14.02
CA LEU A 664 2.90 5.27 -14.97
C LEU A 664 2.19 6.61 -15.17
N LEU A 665 2.21 7.49 -14.17
CA LEU A 665 1.48 8.76 -14.19
C LEU A 665 2.34 9.91 -14.76
N LYS A 666 1.67 10.91 -15.33
CA LYS A 666 2.27 12.22 -15.63
C LYS A 666 2.51 12.96 -14.30
N ASN A 667 3.71 13.51 -14.14
CA ASN A 667 4.10 14.29 -12.96
C ASN A 667 3.17 15.49 -12.71
#